data_AF-C8P674-F1
#
_entry.id   AF-C8P674-F1
#
_cell.length_a   1.000
_cell.length_b   1.000
_cell.length_c   1.000
_cell.angle_alpha   90.00
_cell.angle_beta   90.00
_cell.angle_gamma   90.00
#
_symmetry.space_group_name_H-M   'P 1'
#
loop_
_entity.id
_entity.type
_entity.pdbx_description
1 polymer ?
#
loop_
_entity_poly.entity_id
_entity_poly.type
_entity_poly.pdbx_seq_one_letter_code
_entity_poly.pdbx_strand_id
1 'polypeptide(L)'
;MNSLAGHLVKYGKHRTRRSYSRIKEVLELPNLIEIQTDSYNWFMDKGLREMFDDIMPIDDFQGKLSLEFVDYQLLEPKYTVDEAREHDANYSAPLHVTLRLTNHETGEIKSQDVFFGDFPLMTDQGTFIINGAERVIVSQLVRSPGVYYNEEADKNGRPSYGATFIPNRGAWLEYETDAKNISYVRIDRTRKLPMTELVRALGFGSDDEIIDMFGGDSETLSLTLDKDVHKNAEDSRVEEALKDIYERLRPGEPKTADSARNLLTARFFDPKRYDMAPVGRYKTNKKLMLKYRLLGQTLAETLADPDTGEVLAQKGDTVTKEVLKQLEPYLDRDDFKMVTYTPSDEAVVTEPVKLQKILVYSKNDPDRVVPIIGNGHIPLEYKHIEPADILASLNYFFNLQEGIGNTDDIDHLGNRRIRSVGELLQNQFRIGLARMERVVRERMSIQDPDTVTPQQLINIRPVVASIKEFFGSSQLSQFMDQTNPLGELTHKRRLSALGPGGLTRDRAGYEVRDVHYTHYGRMCPIETPEGPNIGLINSLSSYARVNKYGFIETPYRRVSWKDHKVTDKIDYLTADEEDNFIIAQANSPLNDDGSFVDDEVMARDKDDYIETSVENVDYMDVSPKQVVSVASACIPFLENDDSNRALMGANMQRQAVPLINPHAPLVSTGIDYKAAHDSGVALIAKKPGTVEYVDAREVRVREEDGSLDTYKLMKFRRSNGGKNYNQRPIVKVGEHVDADDVLADGPSMEEGELALGQNPLIAFMTWQGYNFEDAIAINERLVKDDVYTSIHIESYESEARETKLGPEEMTREIPNVGDDALKDLDEDGIVRVGAEVHDGDILVGKVTPKGMTELSAEERLLHAIFGEKSREVRDTSLRVPHGGGGIVQDVKIFTRENGDELSPGVNTMVRVYIAQKRKIQVGDKMSGRHGNKGTVSIVIPEEDMPYMPDGTPIDIMLSPMGVPSRMNIGQLLELHLGMAAKRLGIHMATPVFDGATDKDVWDAVREAGFPEDGKTILYDGRTGEPFENRIAVGSMHYLKLAHMVDDKIHARSTGPYSLVTQQPLGGKAQFGGQRFGEMEVWALEAYGAAYTLQEILTYKSDDTVGRVRTYDAIINGESIPKPGVPESFRVLVKELQALGLDMKVLDGNHKEVQLKNMDEDDAEVVSVDALAKYAEQHSADGKDKAASSSSTEDNAK
;
A
#
# COMPACT_ATOMS: atom_id res chain seq x y z
N MET A 1 -25.93 -49.11 -0.25
CA MET A 1 -25.93 -47.68 0.10
C MET A 1 -24.46 -47.27 0.14
N ASN A 2 -23.92 -46.78 -0.97
CA ASN A 2 -22.56 -46.23 -0.98
C ASN A 2 -22.61 -44.93 -0.18
N SER A 3 -21.73 -44.76 0.81
CA SER A 3 -21.63 -43.49 1.53
C SER A 3 -21.27 -42.40 0.52
N LEU A 4 -22.15 -41.41 0.36
CA LEU A 4 -21.91 -40.25 -0.51
C LEU A 4 -20.66 -39.50 -0.04
N ALA A 5 -19.84 -39.01 -0.97
CA ALA A 5 -18.65 -38.22 -0.65
C ALA A 5 -19.07 -36.78 -0.25
N GLY A 6 -18.44 -36.25 0.81
CA GLY A 6 -18.71 -34.92 1.36
C GLY A 6 -19.79 -34.87 2.45
N HIS A 7 -19.80 -33.77 3.21
CA HIS A 7 -20.75 -33.52 4.30
C HIS A 7 -21.34 -32.11 4.22
N LEU A 8 -22.53 -31.90 4.80
CA LEU A 8 -23.19 -30.60 4.78
C LEU A 8 -22.64 -29.69 5.87
N VAL A 9 -22.18 -28.51 5.48
CA VAL A 9 -21.69 -27.45 6.36
C VAL A 9 -22.56 -26.22 6.17
N LYS A 10 -22.96 -25.60 7.30
CA LYS A 10 -23.74 -24.37 7.31
C LYS A 10 -22.79 -23.17 7.39
N TYR A 11 -22.92 -22.23 6.47
CA TYR A 11 -22.17 -20.97 6.45
C TYR A 11 -23.15 -19.83 6.77
N GLY A 12 -23.00 -19.24 7.96
CA GLY A 12 -24.00 -18.31 8.51
C GLY A 12 -25.37 -18.96 8.73
N LYS A 13 -26.44 -18.14 8.72
CA LYS A 13 -27.82 -18.64 8.91
C LYS A 13 -28.51 -19.11 7.64
N HIS A 14 -28.11 -18.60 6.48
CA HIS A 14 -28.88 -18.69 5.23
C HIS A 14 -28.33 -19.72 4.23
N ARG A 15 -27.02 -20.00 4.22
CA ARG A 15 -26.39 -20.88 3.23
C ARG A 15 -25.94 -22.22 3.81
N THR A 16 -26.17 -23.29 3.06
CA THR A 16 -25.62 -24.63 3.35
C THR A 16 -24.89 -25.14 2.10
N ARG A 17 -23.66 -25.63 2.27
CA ARG A 17 -22.84 -26.18 1.18
C ARG A 17 -22.42 -27.62 1.49
N ARG A 18 -22.30 -28.46 0.45
CA ARG A 18 -21.65 -29.77 0.55
C ARG A 18 -20.14 -29.55 0.50
N SER A 19 -19.47 -29.69 1.65
CA SER A 19 -18.02 -29.59 1.78
C SER A 19 -17.34 -30.92 1.47
N TYR A 20 -16.23 -30.86 0.75
CA TYR A 20 -15.34 -32.00 0.50
C TYR A 20 -14.12 -32.05 1.44
N SER A 21 -14.05 -31.17 2.45
CA SER A 21 -12.99 -31.23 3.46
C SER A 21 -12.94 -32.59 4.15
N ARG A 22 -11.71 -33.05 4.39
CA ARG A 22 -11.42 -34.30 5.11
C ARG A 22 -10.70 -34.03 6.42
N ILE A 23 -10.01 -32.90 6.51
CA ILE A 23 -9.32 -32.46 7.71
C ILE A 23 -10.31 -31.69 8.59
N LYS A 24 -10.35 -32.04 9.87
CA LYS A 24 -11.14 -31.33 10.86
C LYS A 24 -10.52 -29.94 11.08
N GLU A 25 -11.34 -28.89 11.01
CA GLU A 25 -10.87 -27.56 11.43
C GLU A 25 -10.65 -27.53 12.95
N VAL A 26 -9.40 -27.29 13.35
CA VAL A 26 -8.98 -27.26 14.77
C VAL A 26 -9.06 -25.83 15.34
N LEU A 27 -8.90 -24.82 14.48
CA LEU A 27 -8.94 -23.41 14.84
C LEU A 27 -9.77 -22.62 13.82
N GLU A 28 -10.71 -21.83 14.32
CA GLU A 28 -11.48 -20.89 13.51
C GLU A 28 -10.60 -19.71 13.05
N LEU A 29 -10.94 -19.12 11.90
CA LEU A 29 -10.22 -17.95 11.40
C LEU A 29 -10.36 -16.78 12.38
N PRO A 30 -9.26 -16.04 12.67
CA PRO A 30 -9.32 -14.85 13.50
C PRO A 30 -10.16 -13.75 12.83
N ASN A 31 -10.40 -12.65 13.56
CA ASN A 31 -10.96 -11.46 12.94
C ASN A 31 -9.97 -10.92 11.90
N LEU A 32 -10.38 -10.89 10.64
CA LEU A 32 -9.49 -10.59 9.53
C LEU A 32 -9.06 -9.11 9.47
N ILE A 33 -9.62 -8.23 10.30
CA ILE A 33 -9.18 -6.82 10.40
C ILE A 33 -8.46 -6.49 11.71
N GLU A 34 -8.17 -7.48 12.57
CA GLU A 34 -7.60 -7.27 13.92
C GLU A 34 -6.27 -6.50 13.92
N ILE A 35 -5.44 -6.65 12.87
CA ILE A 35 -4.18 -5.91 12.72
C ILE A 35 -4.35 -4.38 12.75
N GLN A 36 -5.48 -3.87 12.26
CA GLN A 36 -5.79 -2.44 12.27
C GLN A 36 -6.39 -2.02 13.61
N THR A 37 -7.43 -2.72 14.06
CA THR A 37 -8.20 -2.36 15.26
C THR A 37 -7.37 -2.50 16.53
N ASP A 38 -6.64 -3.61 16.70
CA ASP A 38 -5.88 -3.87 17.92
C ASP A 38 -4.71 -2.90 18.05
N SER A 39 -4.07 -2.56 16.92
CA SER A 39 -2.99 -1.59 16.89
C SER A 39 -3.46 -0.18 17.23
N TYR A 40 -4.63 0.24 16.73
CA TYR A 40 -5.20 1.55 17.05
C TYR A 40 -5.68 1.61 18.49
N ASN A 41 -6.38 0.58 18.98
CA ASN A 41 -6.82 0.50 20.38
C ASN A 41 -5.64 0.57 21.35
N TRP A 42 -4.55 -0.16 21.07
CA TRP A 42 -3.32 -0.04 21.87
C TRP A 42 -2.74 1.38 21.86
N PHE A 43 -2.75 2.05 20.71
CA PHE A 43 -2.25 3.43 20.61
C PHE A 43 -3.09 4.40 21.45
N MET A 44 -4.42 4.25 21.42
CA MET A 44 -5.31 5.05 22.27
C MET A 44 -5.06 4.73 23.75
N ASP A 45 -5.18 3.48 24.17
CA ASP A 45 -5.15 3.11 25.58
C ASP A 45 -3.78 3.32 26.26
N LYS A 46 -2.69 3.08 25.53
CA LYS A 46 -1.31 3.10 26.08
C LYS A 46 -0.37 4.00 25.32
N GLY A 47 -0.37 3.93 23.99
CA GLY A 47 0.64 4.59 23.15
C GLY A 47 0.69 6.12 23.31
N LEU A 48 -0.47 6.78 23.41
CA LEU A 48 -0.57 8.23 23.65
C LEU A 48 0.01 8.63 25.00
N ARG A 49 -0.31 7.89 26.05
CA ARG A 49 0.18 8.15 27.42
C ARG A 49 1.71 7.99 27.48
N GLU A 50 2.23 6.87 26.97
CA GLU A 50 3.67 6.62 26.91
C GLU A 50 4.44 7.75 26.22
N MET A 51 3.85 8.36 25.19
CA MET A 51 4.52 9.48 24.51
C MET A 51 4.54 10.78 25.31
N PHE A 52 3.47 11.10 26.02
CA PHE A 52 3.46 12.27 26.88
C PHE A 52 4.46 12.08 28.03
N ASP A 53 4.50 10.90 28.63
CA ASP A 53 5.46 10.53 29.68
C ASP A 53 6.92 10.53 29.17
N ASP A 54 7.16 10.22 27.89
CA ASP A 54 8.50 10.26 27.31
C ASP A 54 9.03 11.70 27.08
N ILE A 55 8.14 12.69 26.97
CA ILE A 55 8.50 14.08 26.66
C ILE A 55 8.37 14.99 27.89
N MET A 56 7.38 14.74 28.74
CA MET A 56 7.13 15.48 29.98
C MET A 56 7.70 14.69 31.17
N PRO A 57 8.28 15.34 32.18
CA PRO A 57 8.25 16.78 32.45
C PRO A 57 9.15 17.61 31.52
N ILE A 58 8.68 18.83 31.21
CA ILE A 58 9.44 19.85 30.48
C ILE A 58 9.87 20.91 31.48
N ASP A 59 11.17 20.97 31.76
CA ASP A 59 11.76 21.98 32.63
C ASP A 59 12.33 23.16 31.82
N ASP A 60 12.26 24.35 32.40
CA ASP A 60 12.98 25.51 31.91
C ASP A 60 14.51 25.35 32.09
N PHE A 61 15.30 26.26 31.52
CA PHE A 61 16.77 26.16 31.59
C PHE A 61 17.33 26.26 33.01
N GLN A 62 16.59 26.86 33.96
CA GLN A 62 17.01 27.04 35.34
C GLN A 62 16.36 26.05 36.33
N GLY A 63 15.42 25.21 35.88
CA GLY A 63 14.69 24.25 36.72
C GLY A 63 13.68 24.89 37.68
N LYS A 64 13.24 26.12 37.41
CA LYS A 64 12.25 26.87 38.21
C LYS A 64 10.82 26.47 37.88
N LEU A 65 10.52 26.26 36.60
CA LEU A 65 9.19 25.92 36.10
C LEU A 65 9.25 24.53 35.48
N SER A 66 8.31 23.67 35.87
CA SER A 66 8.16 22.33 35.30
C SER A 66 6.73 22.11 34.84
N LEU A 67 6.57 21.67 33.59
CA LEU A 67 5.27 21.33 33.01
C LEU A 67 5.15 19.80 32.90
N GLU A 68 4.15 19.26 33.58
CA GLU A 68 3.87 17.83 33.69
C GLU A 68 2.55 17.46 32.97
N PHE A 69 2.52 16.26 32.41
CA PHE A 69 1.32 15.61 31.91
C PHE A 69 0.58 14.92 33.06
N VAL A 70 -0.75 15.02 33.09
CA VAL A 70 -1.59 14.33 34.09
C VAL A 70 -2.48 13.29 33.43
N ASP A 71 -3.30 13.69 32.47
CA ASP A 71 -4.17 12.79 31.71
C ASP A 71 -4.63 13.42 30.39
N TYR A 72 -5.34 12.66 29.57
CA TYR A 72 -6.01 13.16 28.37
C TYR A 72 -7.45 12.61 28.28
N GLN A 73 -8.31 13.34 27.56
CA GLN A 73 -9.67 12.90 27.24
C GLN A 73 -10.01 13.26 25.79
N LEU A 74 -10.73 12.36 25.13
CA LEU A 74 -11.34 12.62 23.82
C LEU A 74 -12.82 12.93 24.02
N LEU A 75 -13.24 14.06 23.47
CA LEU A 75 -14.65 14.46 23.48
C LEU A 75 -15.40 13.77 22.33
N GLU A 76 -16.73 13.92 22.31
CA GLU A 76 -17.54 13.36 21.24
C GLU A 76 -17.15 13.96 19.88
N PRO A 77 -17.13 13.15 18.81
CA PRO A 77 -16.82 13.61 17.47
C PRO A 77 -17.89 14.59 16.98
N LYS A 78 -17.47 15.60 16.22
CA LYS A 78 -18.37 16.64 15.68
C LYS A 78 -19.41 16.08 14.70
N TYR A 79 -19.01 15.07 13.93
CA TYR A 79 -19.82 14.44 12.89
C TYR A 79 -19.84 12.93 13.12
N THR A 80 -20.94 12.29 12.73
CA THR A 80 -20.98 10.85 12.49
C THR A 80 -20.14 10.49 11.25
N VAL A 81 -19.86 9.21 11.08
CA VAL A 81 -19.09 8.68 9.94
C VAL A 81 -19.75 9.07 8.60
N ASP A 82 -21.08 9.02 8.50
CA ASP A 82 -21.78 9.37 7.26
C ASP A 82 -21.84 10.88 7.03
N GLU A 83 -22.06 11.68 8.07
CA GLU A 83 -22.00 13.15 7.98
C GLU A 83 -20.60 13.64 7.58
N ALA A 84 -19.53 13.03 8.11
CA ALA A 84 -18.16 13.39 7.74
C ALA A 84 -17.89 13.15 6.25
N ARG A 85 -18.46 12.08 5.67
CA ARG A 85 -18.40 11.82 4.22
C ARG A 85 -19.22 12.82 3.41
N GLU A 86 -20.41 13.17 3.89
CA GLU A 86 -21.30 14.10 3.18
C GLU A 86 -20.74 15.54 3.16
N HIS A 87 -20.16 16.01 4.26
CA HIS A 87 -19.61 17.37 4.39
C HIS A 87 -18.14 17.52 3.96
N ASP A 88 -17.53 16.48 3.37
CA ASP A 88 -16.09 16.45 3.07
C ASP A 88 -15.21 16.78 4.28
N ALA A 89 -15.68 16.41 5.47
CA ALA A 89 -15.01 16.68 6.73
C ALA A 89 -14.14 15.49 7.17
N ASN A 90 -13.33 15.70 8.20
CA ASN A 90 -12.63 14.60 8.87
C ASN A 90 -13.57 13.98 9.92
N TYR A 91 -13.55 12.65 10.04
CA TYR A 91 -14.12 11.99 11.22
C TYR A 91 -13.11 12.08 12.36
N SER A 92 -13.30 13.04 13.26
CA SER A 92 -12.34 13.36 14.32
C SER A 92 -13.03 13.79 15.62
N ALA A 93 -12.34 13.53 16.73
CA ALA A 93 -12.75 13.94 18.07
C ALA A 93 -11.79 14.99 18.66
N PRO A 94 -12.29 16.02 19.37
CA PRO A 94 -11.46 16.97 20.08
C PRO A 94 -10.63 16.28 21.17
N LEU A 95 -9.30 16.40 21.11
CA LEU A 95 -8.38 15.91 22.14
C LEU A 95 -8.10 17.01 23.16
N HIS A 96 -8.41 16.77 24.43
CA HIS A 96 -8.06 17.62 25.56
C HIS A 96 -7.00 16.94 26.43
N VAL A 97 -6.00 17.69 26.86
CA VAL A 97 -4.91 17.21 27.71
C VAL A 97 -4.87 18.02 28.99
N THR A 98 -4.90 17.35 30.13
CA THR A 98 -4.76 17.96 31.45
C THR A 98 -3.27 18.12 31.74
N LEU A 99 -2.83 19.37 31.83
CA LEU A 99 -1.44 19.72 32.12
C LEU A 99 -1.32 20.39 33.48
N ARG A 100 -0.23 20.09 34.18
CA ARG A 100 0.11 20.66 35.48
C ARG A 100 1.40 21.45 35.38
N LEU A 101 1.34 22.74 35.68
CA LEU A 101 2.51 23.58 35.79
C LEU A 101 2.87 23.75 37.28
N THR A 102 4.10 23.38 37.63
CA THR A 102 4.66 23.51 38.98
C THR A 102 5.74 24.59 38.95
N ASN A 103 5.62 25.59 39.82
CA ASN A 103 6.68 26.55 40.09
C ASN A 103 7.44 26.12 41.36
N HIS A 104 8.70 25.68 41.20
CA HIS A 104 9.51 25.18 42.30
C HIS A 104 10.00 26.28 43.26
N GLU A 105 9.97 27.56 42.85
CA GLU A 105 10.34 28.69 43.72
C GLU A 105 9.18 29.10 44.65
N THR A 106 7.95 29.12 44.14
CA THR A 106 6.76 29.55 44.92
C THR A 106 5.97 28.38 45.52
N GLY A 107 6.15 27.17 44.99
CA GLY A 107 5.34 25.99 45.31
C GLY A 107 3.93 26.02 44.72
N GLU A 108 3.63 26.98 43.84
CA GLU A 108 2.32 27.10 43.19
C GLU A 108 2.15 26.04 42.10
N ILE A 109 1.00 25.35 42.12
CA ILE A 109 0.64 24.32 41.14
C ILE A 109 -0.63 24.77 40.42
N LYS A 110 -0.56 24.93 39.10
CA LYS A 110 -1.69 25.28 38.24
C LYS A 110 -2.01 24.11 37.31
N SER A 111 -3.19 23.52 37.45
CA SER A 111 -3.68 22.45 36.58
C SER A 111 -4.75 23.00 35.63
N GLN A 112 -4.66 22.70 34.34
CA GLN A 112 -5.60 23.17 33.34
C GLN A 112 -5.79 22.14 32.21
N ASP A 113 -7.02 22.00 31.73
CA ASP A 113 -7.34 21.25 30.51
C ASP A 113 -7.11 22.12 29.28
N VAL A 114 -6.21 21.67 28.41
CA VAL A 114 -5.82 22.39 27.18
C VAL A 114 -6.28 21.59 25.97
N PHE A 115 -6.92 22.24 25.02
CA PHE A 115 -7.28 21.64 23.73
C PHE A 115 -6.01 21.42 22.89
N PHE A 116 -5.80 20.19 22.43
CA PHE A 116 -4.64 19.75 21.65
C PHE A 116 -4.89 19.58 20.15
N GLY A 117 -6.12 19.83 19.70
CA GLY A 117 -6.54 19.68 18.30
C GLY A 117 -7.54 18.54 18.10
N ASP A 118 -8.11 18.48 16.89
CA ASP A 118 -9.00 17.39 16.51
C ASP A 118 -8.18 16.17 16.05
N PHE A 119 -8.44 15.03 16.67
CA PHE A 119 -7.75 13.78 16.40
C PHE A 119 -8.60 12.86 15.51
N PRO A 120 -8.10 12.41 14.35
CA PRO A 120 -8.83 11.48 13.49
C PRO A 120 -9.12 10.15 14.18
N LEU A 121 -10.39 9.72 14.13
CA LEU A 121 -10.85 8.47 14.70
C LEU A 121 -10.89 7.36 13.65
N MET A 122 -10.54 6.14 14.09
CA MET A 122 -10.73 4.93 13.29
C MET A 122 -12.21 4.52 13.33
N THR A 123 -12.78 4.14 12.19
CA THR A 123 -14.12 3.57 12.09
C THR A 123 -14.13 2.11 12.58
N ASP A 124 -15.32 1.57 12.88
CA ASP A 124 -15.50 0.14 13.22
C ASP A 124 -14.96 -0.82 12.13
N GLN A 125 -14.81 -0.33 10.90
CA GLN A 125 -14.31 -1.09 9.75
C GLN A 125 -12.77 -1.10 9.66
N GLY A 126 -12.05 -0.42 10.54
CA GLY A 126 -10.59 -0.30 10.50
C GLY A 126 -10.08 0.73 9.47
N THR A 127 -10.84 1.78 9.20
CA THR A 127 -10.53 2.84 8.21
C THR A 127 -10.58 4.23 8.84
N PHE A 128 -10.14 5.25 8.11
CA PHE A 128 -10.22 6.66 8.52
C PHE A 128 -10.94 7.49 7.45
N ILE A 129 -11.72 8.49 7.86
CA ILE A 129 -12.32 9.46 6.94
C ILE A 129 -11.54 10.76 7.04
N ILE A 130 -10.87 11.12 5.95
CA ILE A 130 -10.06 12.33 5.84
C ILE A 130 -10.53 13.12 4.62
N ASN A 131 -11.04 14.32 4.87
CA ASN A 131 -11.68 15.20 3.88
C ASN A 131 -12.77 14.47 3.08
N GLY A 132 -13.70 13.79 3.77
CA GLY A 132 -14.77 12.99 3.16
C GLY A 132 -14.34 11.67 2.50
N ALA A 133 -13.05 11.48 2.23
CA ALA A 133 -12.55 10.28 1.58
C ALA A 133 -12.08 9.22 2.58
N GLU A 134 -12.41 7.96 2.27
CA GLU A 134 -12.04 6.83 3.11
C GLU A 134 -10.62 6.36 2.80
N ARG A 135 -9.80 6.24 3.85
CA ARG A 135 -8.38 5.92 3.80
C ARG A 135 -8.03 4.74 4.70
N VAL A 136 -7.00 4.01 4.30
CA VAL A 136 -6.41 2.92 5.07
C VAL A 136 -4.95 3.25 5.32
N ILE A 137 -4.50 3.06 6.56
CA ILE A 137 -3.09 3.14 6.92
C ILE A 137 -2.48 1.76 6.74
N VAL A 138 -1.68 1.59 5.69
CA VAL A 138 -1.06 0.31 5.36
C VAL A 138 0.09 0.01 6.32
N SER A 139 0.10 -1.20 6.86
CA SER A 139 1.15 -1.67 7.76
C SER A 139 2.50 -1.76 7.03
N GLN A 140 3.56 -1.31 7.69
CA GLN A 140 4.88 -1.22 7.09
C GLN A 140 5.80 -2.34 7.56
N LEU A 141 6.44 -3.07 6.64
CA LEU A 141 7.48 -4.05 6.94
C LEU A 141 8.85 -3.36 6.94
N VAL A 142 9.49 -3.28 8.10
CA VAL A 142 10.80 -2.64 8.29
C VAL A 142 11.77 -3.59 8.98
N ARG A 143 13.08 -3.34 8.84
CA ARG A 143 14.09 -4.06 9.63
C ARG A 143 13.90 -3.76 11.11
N SER A 144 13.97 -4.79 11.96
CA SER A 144 13.88 -4.57 13.41
C SER A 144 15.13 -3.82 13.93
N PRO A 145 15.01 -2.99 14.98
CA PRO A 145 16.18 -2.51 15.71
C PRO A 145 16.94 -3.68 16.36
N GLY A 146 18.26 -3.58 16.43
CA GLY A 146 19.12 -4.62 16.98
C GLY A 146 20.50 -4.65 16.33
N VAL A 147 21.25 -5.71 16.62
CA VAL A 147 22.61 -5.95 16.07
C VAL A 147 22.55 -7.04 15.03
N TYR A 148 23.10 -6.77 13.84
CA TYR A 148 23.14 -7.69 12.72
C TYR A 148 24.57 -7.92 12.27
N TYR A 149 24.91 -9.16 11.96
CA TYR A 149 26.20 -9.55 11.43
C TYR A 149 26.06 -10.10 10.01
N ASN A 150 26.97 -9.72 9.11
CA ASN A 150 26.99 -10.20 7.74
C ASN A 150 28.40 -10.67 7.36
N GLU A 151 28.45 -11.53 6.36
CA GLU A 151 29.69 -12.01 5.75
C GLU A 151 29.63 -11.70 4.26
N GLU A 152 30.66 -11.01 3.77
CA GLU A 152 30.84 -10.68 2.36
C GLU A 152 32.21 -11.19 1.91
N ALA A 153 32.26 -11.83 0.74
CA ALA A 153 33.54 -12.19 0.14
C ALA A 153 34.24 -10.94 -0.41
N ASP A 154 35.49 -10.71 -0.01
CA ASP A 154 36.31 -9.66 -0.59
C ASP A 154 36.64 -9.95 -2.07
N LYS A 155 37.28 -8.99 -2.76
CA LYS A 155 37.67 -9.17 -4.17
C LYS A 155 38.64 -10.33 -4.40
N ASN A 156 39.29 -10.85 -3.35
CA ASN A 156 40.22 -11.97 -3.39
C ASN A 156 39.57 -13.29 -2.91
N GLY A 157 38.27 -13.29 -2.61
CA GLY A 157 37.51 -14.45 -2.10
C GLY A 157 37.73 -14.76 -0.62
N ARG A 158 38.34 -13.85 0.16
CA ARG A 158 38.45 -13.99 1.62
C ARG A 158 37.13 -13.55 2.28
N PRO A 159 36.66 -14.27 3.31
CA PRO A 159 35.50 -13.83 4.06
C PRO A 159 35.83 -12.54 4.82
N SER A 160 35.04 -11.50 4.59
CA SER A 160 35.07 -10.26 5.36
C SER A 160 33.79 -10.14 6.14
N TYR A 161 33.92 -9.92 7.45
CA TYR A 161 32.78 -9.77 8.33
C TYR A 161 32.44 -8.28 8.51
N GLY A 162 31.15 -8.01 8.52
CA GLY A 162 30.56 -6.73 8.89
C GLY A 162 29.57 -6.91 10.03
N ALA A 163 29.28 -5.81 10.72
CA ALA A 163 28.11 -5.76 11.58
C ALA A 163 27.49 -4.37 11.59
N THR A 164 26.22 -4.29 11.96
CA THR A 164 25.52 -3.02 12.11
C THR A 164 24.60 -3.07 13.32
N PHE A 165 24.76 -2.09 14.20
CA PHE A 165 23.85 -1.80 15.29
C PHE A 165 22.84 -0.75 14.80
N ILE A 166 21.58 -1.17 14.62
CA ILE A 166 20.48 -0.35 14.12
C ILE A 166 19.58 0.05 15.29
N PRO A 167 19.50 1.34 15.68
CA PRO A 167 18.51 1.81 16.65
C PRO A 167 17.12 1.95 16.03
N ASN A 168 16.10 2.07 16.89
CA ASN A 168 14.78 2.55 16.47
C ASN A 168 14.86 4.03 16.06
N ARG A 169 15.60 4.81 16.85
CA ARG A 169 15.92 6.22 16.62
C ARG A 169 17.29 6.53 17.21
N GLY A 170 18.18 7.17 16.45
CA GLY A 170 19.50 7.54 16.92
C GLY A 170 20.58 7.31 15.87
N ALA A 171 21.83 7.41 16.29
CA ALA A 171 22.99 7.21 15.44
C ALA A 171 23.24 5.73 15.15
N TRP A 172 23.64 5.39 13.93
CA TRP A 172 24.03 4.02 13.58
C TRP A 172 25.48 3.76 13.99
N LEU A 173 25.78 2.50 14.27
CA LEU A 173 27.12 2.06 14.64
C LEU A 173 27.47 0.83 13.78
N GLU A 174 28.43 0.98 12.89
CA GLU A 174 28.76 0.03 11.83
C GLU A 174 30.19 -0.50 12.02
N TYR A 175 30.36 -1.81 11.89
CA TYR A 175 31.63 -2.52 11.99
C TYR A 175 32.01 -3.11 10.64
N GLU A 176 33.28 -3.02 10.29
CA GLU A 176 33.79 -3.63 9.05
C GLU A 176 35.23 -4.08 9.20
N THR A 177 35.56 -5.21 8.56
CA THR A 177 36.93 -5.67 8.40
C THR A 177 37.44 -5.23 7.02
N ASP A 178 38.65 -4.69 6.93
CA ASP A 178 39.27 -4.40 5.64
C ASP A 178 40.04 -5.61 5.07
N ALA A 179 40.54 -5.50 3.84
CA ALA A 179 41.31 -6.57 3.19
C ALA A 179 42.67 -6.88 3.87
N LYS A 180 43.08 -6.08 4.86
CA LYS A 180 44.29 -6.29 5.67
C LYS A 180 43.97 -6.86 7.05
N ASN A 181 42.74 -7.32 7.28
CA ASN A 181 42.24 -7.80 8.57
C ASN A 181 42.30 -6.74 9.69
N ILE A 182 42.23 -5.45 9.34
CA ILE A 182 42.09 -4.36 10.31
C ILE A 182 40.60 -4.10 10.52
N SER A 183 40.17 -4.06 11.78
CA SER A 183 38.77 -3.83 12.13
C SER A 183 38.50 -2.35 12.38
N TYR A 184 37.47 -1.85 11.71
CA TYR A 184 37.04 -0.46 11.77
C TYR A 184 35.62 -0.32 12.31
N VAL A 185 35.35 0.83 12.89
CA VAL A 185 34.02 1.31 13.26
C VAL A 185 33.70 2.60 12.49
N ARG A 186 32.42 2.77 12.12
CA ARG A 186 31.86 4.04 11.68
C ARG A 186 30.69 4.41 12.57
N ILE A 187 30.63 5.69 12.93
CA ILE A 187 29.53 6.27 13.68
C ILE A 187 28.72 7.11 12.70
N ASP A 188 27.44 6.83 12.53
CA ASP A 188 26.52 7.64 11.72
C ASP A 188 27.03 7.90 10.27
N ARG A 189 27.61 6.86 9.66
CA ARG A 189 28.17 6.88 8.29
C ARG A 189 29.31 7.88 8.08
N THR A 190 30.03 8.27 9.13
CA THR A 190 31.26 9.08 9.01
C THR A 190 32.45 8.25 8.54
N ARG A 191 33.63 8.89 8.47
CA ARG A 191 34.89 8.22 8.14
C ARG A 191 35.23 7.10 9.14
N LYS A 192 35.91 6.07 8.63
CA LYS A 192 36.37 4.90 9.39
C LYS A 192 37.31 5.28 10.53
N LEU A 193 37.17 4.60 11.65
CA LEU A 193 37.98 4.69 12.87
C LEU A 193 38.44 3.27 13.26
N PRO A 194 39.67 3.05 13.72
CA PRO A 194 40.01 1.79 14.37
C PRO A 194 39.03 1.49 15.50
N MET A 195 38.54 0.25 15.61
CA MET A 195 37.55 -0.11 16.64
C MET A 195 38.04 0.15 18.07
N THR A 196 39.34 0.02 18.29
CA THR A 196 39.99 0.24 19.59
C THR A 196 39.87 1.70 20.05
N GLU A 197 39.79 2.69 19.14
CA GLU A 197 39.54 4.09 19.52
C GLU A 197 38.15 4.23 20.18
N LEU A 198 37.13 3.48 19.75
CA LEU A 198 35.82 3.50 20.41
C LEU A 198 35.89 2.86 21.81
N VAL A 199 36.61 1.75 21.96
CA VAL A 199 36.81 1.09 23.26
C VAL A 199 37.55 2.01 24.24
N ARG A 200 38.58 2.72 23.77
CA ARG A 200 39.29 3.72 24.58
C ARG A 200 38.39 4.88 24.98
N ALA A 201 37.55 5.38 24.08
CA ALA A 201 36.59 6.43 24.41
C ALA A 201 35.59 5.98 25.51
N LEU A 202 35.21 4.70 25.56
CA LEU A 202 34.39 4.13 26.63
C LEU A 202 35.09 4.03 27.99
N GLY A 203 36.40 4.33 28.07
CA GLY A 203 37.15 4.41 29.32
C GLY A 203 38.27 3.40 29.49
N PHE A 204 38.42 2.46 28.54
CA PHE A 204 39.41 1.38 28.60
C PHE A 204 40.64 1.74 27.80
N GLY A 205 41.51 2.54 28.42
CA GLY A 205 42.59 3.26 27.74
C GLY A 205 43.84 2.43 27.44
N SER A 206 44.07 1.31 28.12
CA SER A 206 45.32 0.54 28.03
C SER A 206 45.20 -0.67 27.09
N ASP A 207 46.27 -0.98 26.36
CA ASP A 207 46.28 -2.09 25.40
C ASP A 207 46.11 -3.43 26.13
N ASP A 208 46.79 -3.60 27.27
CA ASP A 208 46.68 -4.80 28.11
C ASP A 208 45.24 -5.07 28.58
N GLU A 209 44.48 -4.02 28.89
CA GLU A 209 43.09 -4.12 29.31
C GLU A 209 42.17 -4.52 28.14
N ILE A 210 42.38 -3.94 26.95
CA ILE A 210 41.64 -4.30 25.73
C ILE A 210 41.93 -5.76 25.33
N ILE A 211 43.19 -6.17 25.46
CA ILE A 211 43.69 -7.53 25.21
C ILE A 211 43.04 -8.53 26.19
N ASP A 212 42.98 -8.20 27.49
CA ASP A 212 42.28 -9.05 28.48
C ASP A 212 40.78 -9.19 28.17
N MET A 213 40.11 -8.10 27.79
CA MET A 213 38.69 -8.11 27.49
C MET A 213 38.35 -9.02 26.31
N PHE A 214 38.98 -8.78 25.15
CA PHE A 214 38.61 -9.40 23.89
C PHE A 214 39.40 -10.67 23.54
N GLY A 215 40.46 -10.99 24.30
CA GLY A 215 41.33 -12.13 24.09
C GLY A 215 42.61 -11.73 23.36
N GLY A 216 43.76 -11.99 23.99
CA GLY A 216 45.02 -11.32 23.67
C GLY A 216 45.76 -11.76 22.42
N ASP A 217 45.38 -12.88 21.79
CA ASP A 217 46.15 -13.46 20.68
C ASP A 217 45.42 -13.38 19.32
N SER A 218 44.30 -12.66 19.21
CA SER A 218 43.61 -12.51 17.92
C SER A 218 44.45 -11.65 16.96
N GLU A 219 44.70 -12.16 15.75
CA GLU A 219 45.52 -11.49 14.73
C GLU A 219 44.91 -10.13 14.36
N THR A 220 43.59 -10.11 14.18
CA THR A 220 42.84 -8.91 13.82
C THR A 220 42.88 -7.85 14.91
N LEU A 221 42.74 -8.23 16.19
CA LEU A 221 42.81 -7.27 17.30
C LEU A 221 44.21 -6.65 17.38
N SER A 222 45.26 -7.48 17.25
CA SER A 222 46.66 -7.04 17.27
C SER A 222 46.96 -6.05 16.14
N LEU A 223 46.55 -6.37 14.91
CA LEU A 223 46.69 -5.47 13.75
C LEU A 223 45.91 -4.17 13.91
N THR A 224 44.77 -4.21 14.61
CA THR A 224 43.95 -3.03 14.88
C THR A 224 44.61 -2.13 15.94
N LEU A 225 45.17 -2.71 17.00
CA LEU A 225 45.95 -1.99 18.02
C LEU A 225 47.20 -1.35 17.41
N ASP A 226 47.94 -2.06 16.56
CA ASP A 226 49.12 -1.53 15.84
C ASP A 226 48.76 -0.33 14.95
N LYS A 227 47.53 -0.31 14.42
CA LYS A 227 47.04 0.79 13.59
C LYS A 227 46.60 2.02 14.41
N ASP A 228 46.17 1.80 15.64
CA ASP A 228 45.72 2.80 16.60
C ASP A 228 46.94 3.41 17.33
N VAL A 229 47.62 4.32 16.64
CA VAL A 229 48.82 5.00 17.14
C VAL A 229 48.44 6.21 18.00
N HIS A 230 49.10 6.37 19.16
CA HIS A 230 49.00 7.55 20.02
C HIS A 230 49.70 8.75 19.36
N LYS A 231 48.92 9.68 18.81
CA LYS A 231 49.41 10.81 18.02
C LYS A 231 49.92 11.94 18.90
N ASN A 232 49.29 12.18 20.04
CA ASN A 232 49.64 13.25 20.95
C ASN A 232 49.90 12.72 22.36
N ALA A 233 51.18 12.61 22.72
CA ALA A 233 51.60 12.10 24.03
C ALA A 233 51.24 13.01 25.23
N GLU A 234 50.74 14.23 24.97
CA GLU A 234 50.23 15.12 26.03
C GLU A 234 48.82 14.76 26.49
N ASP A 235 48.02 14.13 25.62
CA ASP A 235 46.66 13.70 25.94
C ASP A 235 46.70 12.27 26.51
N SER A 236 45.75 11.92 27.38
CA SER A 236 45.54 10.50 27.71
C SER A 236 45.06 9.74 26.47
N ARG A 237 45.21 8.40 26.46
CA ARG A 237 44.67 7.56 25.38
C ARG A 237 43.15 7.67 25.24
N VAL A 238 42.44 7.93 26.34
CA VAL A 238 40.98 8.13 26.36
C VAL A 238 40.64 9.49 25.78
N GLU A 239 41.33 10.55 26.21
CA GLU A 239 41.11 11.92 25.73
C GLU A 239 41.43 12.06 24.23
N GLU A 240 42.52 11.47 23.75
CA GLU A 240 42.86 11.48 22.33
C GLU A 240 41.75 10.81 21.51
N ALA A 241 41.28 9.63 21.94
CA ALA A 241 40.20 8.91 21.25
C ALA A 241 38.89 9.71 21.19
N LEU A 242 38.52 10.38 22.29
CA LEU A 242 37.35 11.27 22.33
C LEU A 242 37.49 12.43 21.33
N LYS A 243 38.64 13.11 21.32
CA LYS A 243 38.94 14.20 20.39
C LYS A 243 38.92 13.73 18.94
N ASP A 244 39.43 12.53 18.67
CA ASP A 244 39.47 11.95 17.34
C ASP A 244 38.08 11.60 16.80
N ILE A 245 37.22 11.02 17.64
CA ILE A 245 35.82 10.78 17.29
C ILE A 245 35.09 12.10 17.06
N TYR A 246 35.30 13.11 17.91
CA TYR A 246 34.68 14.43 17.77
C TYR A 246 35.03 15.11 16.45
N GLU A 247 36.30 15.09 16.06
CA GLU A 247 36.78 15.69 14.81
C GLU A 247 36.09 15.11 13.57
N ARG A 248 35.76 13.82 13.61
CA ARG A 248 35.08 13.12 12.50
C ARG A 248 33.58 13.37 12.49
N LEU A 249 32.96 13.55 13.66
CA LEU A 249 31.55 13.90 13.79
C LEU A 249 31.26 15.38 13.50
N ARG A 250 32.18 16.28 13.90
CA ARG A 250 32.06 17.73 13.76
C ARG A 250 33.35 18.35 13.20
N PRO A 251 33.60 18.20 11.89
CA PRO A 251 34.81 18.70 11.27
C PRO A 251 34.87 20.24 11.32
N GLY A 252 35.98 20.78 11.84
CA GLY A 252 36.25 22.21 11.88
C GLY A 252 35.83 22.92 13.18
N GLU A 253 35.15 22.25 14.11
CA GLU A 253 34.91 22.78 15.46
C GLU A 253 36.12 22.50 16.39
N PRO A 254 36.44 23.41 17.33
CA PRO A 254 37.47 23.15 18.33
C PRO A 254 37.13 21.91 19.17
N LYS A 255 38.08 20.96 19.25
CA LYS A 255 37.91 19.71 20.00
C LYS A 255 38.44 19.84 21.43
N THR A 256 37.56 19.69 22.42
CA THR A 256 37.92 19.54 23.84
C THR A 256 37.42 18.20 24.36
N ALA A 257 38.07 17.64 25.39
CA ALA A 257 37.65 16.38 25.99
C ALA A 257 36.18 16.43 26.46
N ASP A 258 35.80 17.52 27.14
CA ASP A 258 34.45 17.71 27.66
C ASP A 258 33.38 17.83 26.55
N SER A 259 33.68 18.55 25.46
CA SER A 259 32.73 18.68 24.35
C SER A 259 32.56 17.35 23.62
N ALA A 260 33.64 16.58 23.48
CA ALA A 260 33.63 15.25 22.90
C ALA A 260 32.83 14.25 23.75
N ARG A 261 33.07 14.24 25.07
CA ARG A 261 32.35 13.42 26.03
C ARG A 261 30.85 13.71 26.00
N ASN A 262 30.47 14.99 26.09
CA ASN A 262 29.07 15.41 26.07
C ASN A 262 28.38 15.05 24.74
N LEU A 263 29.09 15.17 23.61
CA LEU A 263 28.54 14.80 22.30
C LEU A 263 28.24 13.31 22.21
N LEU A 264 29.17 12.44 22.64
CA LEU A 264 28.97 11.00 22.60
C LEU A 264 27.91 10.53 23.60
N THR A 265 27.91 11.09 24.81
CA THR A 265 26.88 10.85 25.82
C THR A 265 25.50 11.18 25.27
N ALA A 266 25.32 12.39 24.72
CA ALA A 266 24.06 12.81 24.13
C ALA A 266 23.67 12.00 22.88
N ARG A 267 24.63 11.41 22.15
CA ARG A 267 24.34 10.71 20.89
C ARG A 267 23.94 9.25 21.10
N PHE A 268 24.48 8.56 22.11
CA PHE A 268 24.23 7.13 22.36
C PHE A 268 23.55 6.86 23.71
N PHE A 269 23.94 7.56 24.77
CA PHE A 269 23.56 7.23 26.14
C PHE A 269 22.45 8.15 26.71
N ASP A 270 21.91 9.07 25.91
CA ASP A 270 20.76 9.90 26.27
C ASP A 270 19.45 9.28 25.73
N PRO A 271 18.54 8.81 26.61
CA PRO A 271 17.25 8.22 26.21
C PRO A 271 16.37 9.15 25.35
N LYS A 272 16.55 10.47 25.46
CA LYS A 272 15.79 11.45 24.65
C LYS A 272 16.26 11.47 23.20
N ARG A 273 17.50 11.07 22.92
CA ARG A 273 18.15 11.14 21.60
C ARG A 273 18.42 9.78 20.96
N TYR A 274 18.62 8.74 21.77
CA TYR A 274 18.83 7.38 21.34
C TYR A 274 17.77 6.45 21.93
N ASP A 275 17.14 5.66 21.08
CA ASP A 275 16.08 4.72 21.45
C ASP A 275 16.16 3.47 20.57
N MET A 276 16.09 2.30 21.20
CA MET A 276 16.05 0.98 20.58
C MET A 276 14.64 0.41 20.55
N ALA A 277 13.69 1.06 21.21
CA ALA A 277 12.37 0.53 21.56
C ALA A 277 12.48 -0.79 22.39
N PRO A 278 11.36 -1.25 23.00
CA PRO A 278 11.37 -2.53 23.72
C PRO A 278 11.81 -3.71 22.85
N VAL A 279 11.49 -3.68 21.55
CA VAL A 279 11.89 -4.71 20.58
C VAL A 279 13.39 -4.75 20.33
N GLY A 280 14.07 -3.59 20.24
CA GLY A 280 15.51 -3.57 20.01
C GLY A 280 16.29 -4.06 21.21
N ARG A 281 15.87 -3.67 22.43
CA ARG A 281 16.45 -4.20 23.66
C ARG A 281 16.26 -5.72 23.76
N TYR A 282 15.06 -6.23 23.46
CA TYR A 282 14.77 -7.67 23.41
C TYR A 282 15.67 -8.40 22.40
N LYS A 283 15.79 -7.89 21.17
CA LYS A 283 16.62 -8.47 20.10
C LYS A 283 18.10 -8.46 20.43
N THR A 284 18.62 -7.34 20.94
CA THR A 284 20.03 -7.19 21.33
C THR A 284 20.37 -8.15 22.47
N ASN A 285 19.54 -8.21 23.52
CA ASN A 285 19.74 -9.15 24.61
C ASN A 285 19.73 -10.59 24.09
N LYS A 286 18.73 -10.98 23.28
CA LYS A 286 18.66 -12.35 22.72
C LYS A 286 19.88 -12.69 21.86
N LYS A 287 20.39 -11.76 21.05
CA LYS A 287 21.56 -11.99 20.17
C LYS A 287 22.88 -12.09 20.94
N LEU A 288 23.06 -11.28 21.98
CA LEU A 288 24.32 -11.19 22.75
C LEU A 288 24.37 -12.12 23.96
N MET A 289 23.24 -12.71 24.37
CA MET A 289 23.15 -13.63 25.52
C MET A 289 24.04 -14.87 25.33
N LEU A 290 24.77 -15.24 26.39
CA LEU A 290 25.70 -16.39 26.35
C LEU A 290 24.99 -17.72 26.07
N LYS A 291 23.76 -17.88 26.53
CA LYS A 291 22.93 -19.08 26.35
C LYS A 291 22.94 -19.58 24.89
N TYR A 292 22.70 -18.68 23.94
CA TYR A 292 22.64 -19.04 22.51
C TYR A 292 24.02 -19.15 21.87
N ARG A 293 25.04 -18.50 22.44
CA ARG A 293 26.41 -18.46 21.88
C ARG A 293 27.27 -19.64 22.31
N LEU A 294 26.98 -20.24 23.47
CA LEU A 294 27.73 -21.39 24.01
C LEU A 294 27.38 -22.70 23.33
N LEU A 295 26.19 -22.83 22.74
CA LEU A 295 25.73 -24.08 22.14
C LEU A 295 26.71 -24.55 21.04
N GLY A 296 27.20 -25.78 21.17
CA GLY A 296 28.15 -26.39 20.23
C GLY A 296 29.59 -25.89 20.37
N GLN A 297 29.93 -25.13 21.42
CA GLN A 297 31.29 -24.70 21.71
C GLN A 297 31.96 -25.61 22.74
N THR A 298 33.30 -25.69 22.71
CA THR A 298 34.09 -26.47 23.67
C THR A 298 34.66 -25.55 24.75
N LEU A 299 34.36 -25.84 26.01
CA LEU A 299 34.75 -25.00 27.14
C LEU A 299 36.27 -25.05 27.39
N ALA A 300 36.90 -23.89 27.56
CA ALA A 300 38.32 -23.76 27.93
C ALA A 300 38.54 -23.63 29.45
N GLU A 301 37.45 -23.53 30.21
CA GLU A 301 37.42 -23.47 31.68
C GLU A 301 36.32 -24.37 32.26
N THR A 302 36.45 -24.73 33.54
CA THR A 302 35.42 -25.48 34.27
C THR A 302 34.37 -24.52 34.80
N LEU A 303 33.09 -24.81 34.55
CA LEU A 303 31.94 -24.06 35.06
C LEU A 303 31.40 -24.76 36.31
N ALA A 304 31.37 -24.04 37.43
CA ALA A 304 30.89 -24.54 38.71
C ALA A 304 29.90 -23.56 39.35
N ASP A 305 28.95 -24.08 40.11
CA ASP A 305 27.98 -23.29 40.87
C ASP A 305 28.72 -22.39 41.89
N PRO A 306 28.48 -21.06 41.89
CA PRO A 306 29.10 -20.13 42.82
C PRO A 306 28.84 -20.44 44.30
N ASP A 307 27.68 -21.00 44.63
CA ASP A 307 27.27 -21.23 46.03
C ASP A 307 27.71 -22.60 46.56
N THR A 308 27.57 -23.63 45.73
CA THR A 308 27.79 -25.03 46.15
C THR A 308 29.15 -25.57 45.72
N GLY A 309 29.79 -24.96 44.73
CA GLY A 309 31.02 -25.46 44.11
C GLY A 309 30.82 -26.72 43.27
N GLU A 310 29.57 -27.14 43.04
CA GLU A 310 29.26 -28.29 42.18
C GLU A 310 29.66 -27.99 40.73
N VAL A 311 30.37 -28.92 40.09
CA VAL A 311 30.82 -28.77 38.70
C VAL A 311 29.65 -29.02 37.77
N LEU A 312 29.23 -27.97 37.07
CA LEU A 312 28.12 -28.00 36.10
C LEU A 312 28.61 -28.48 34.72
N ALA A 313 29.81 -28.08 34.32
CA ALA A 313 30.46 -28.53 33.09
C ALA A 313 31.99 -28.48 33.23
N GLN A 314 32.70 -29.49 32.73
CA GLN A 314 34.17 -29.56 32.83
C GLN A 314 34.86 -28.84 31.67
N LYS A 315 36.09 -28.37 31.93
CA LYS A 315 36.98 -27.92 30.87
C LYS A 315 37.17 -29.04 29.83
N GLY A 316 36.95 -28.72 28.56
CA GLY A 316 37.00 -29.65 27.44
C GLY A 316 35.65 -30.24 27.05
N ASP A 317 34.58 -30.02 27.83
CA ASP A 317 33.25 -30.45 27.45
C ASP A 317 32.70 -29.58 26.31
N THR A 318 32.07 -30.22 25.33
CA THR A 318 31.27 -29.53 24.32
C THR A 318 29.87 -29.28 24.87
N VAL A 319 29.41 -28.03 24.81
CA VAL A 319 28.08 -27.65 25.32
C VAL A 319 26.99 -28.18 24.38
N THR A 320 26.41 -29.33 24.73
CA THR A 320 25.24 -29.92 24.07
C THR A 320 23.94 -29.33 24.62
N LYS A 321 22.78 -29.63 24.00
CA LYS A 321 21.46 -29.18 24.51
C LYS A 321 21.20 -29.62 25.96
N GLU A 322 21.69 -30.80 26.35
CA GLU A 322 21.54 -31.33 27.72
C GLU A 322 22.39 -30.56 28.74
N VAL A 323 23.66 -30.31 28.40
CA VAL A 323 24.57 -29.51 29.23
C VAL A 323 24.07 -28.07 29.33
N LEU A 324 23.58 -27.50 28.21
CA LEU A 324 23.02 -26.16 28.21
C LEU A 324 21.79 -26.06 29.11
N LYS A 325 20.91 -27.07 29.12
CA LYS A 325 19.73 -27.11 30.01
C LYS A 325 20.11 -27.16 31.50
N GLN A 326 21.24 -27.77 31.83
CA GLN A 326 21.80 -27.74 33.19
C GLN A 326 22.40 -26.38 33.53
N LEU A 327 23.05 -25.71 32.57
CA LEU A 327 23.65 -24.39 32.74
C LEU A 327 22.64 -23.23 32.71
N GLU A 328 21.50 -23.39 32.03
CA GLU A 328 20.49 -22.36 31.78
C GLU A 328 20.03 -21.62 33.05
N PRO A 329 19.67 -22.29 34.16
CA PRO A 329 19.26 -21.60 35.39
C PRO A 329 20.39 -20.80 36.04
N TYR A 330 21.65 -21.17 35.79
CA TYR A 330 22.82 -20.51 36.37
C TYR A 330 23.31 -19.35 35.52
N LEU A 331 23.24 -19.49 34.18
CA LEU A 331 23.55 -18.40 33.25
C LEU A 331 22.65 -17.18 33.46
N ASP A 332 21.41 -17.40 33.90
CA ASP A 332 20.44 -16.36 34.22
C ASP A 332 20.65 -15.71 35.61
N ARG A 333 21.61 -16.19 36.42
CA ARG A 333 21.94 -15.56 37.72
C ARG A 333 22.85 -14.34 37.55
N ASP A 334 22.65 -13.34 38.40
CA ASP A 334 23.43 -12.09 38.41
C ASP A 334 24.88 -12.23 38.91
N ASP A 335 25.21 -13.35 39.56
CA ASP A 335 26.53 -13.62 40.13
C ASP A 335 27.39 -14.57 39.29
N PHE A 336 26.80 -15.23 38.30
CA PHE A 336 27.47 -16.28 37.53
C PHE A 336 28.36 -15.72 36.42
N LYS A 337 29.68 -15.88 36.58
CA LYS A 337 30.71 -15.48 35.59
C LYS A 337 30.61 -14.02 35.13
N MET A 338 30.15 -13.15 36.02
CA MET A 338 30.08 -11.70 35.80
C MET A 338 31.42 -11.05 36.18
N VAL A 339 32.00 -10.30 35.25
CA VAL A 339 33.22 -9.50 35.42
C VAL A 339 32.84 -8.03 35.38
N THR A 340 33.32 -7.25 36.36
CA THR A 340 33.08 -5.80 36.41
C THR A 340 34.33 -5.06 35.97
N TYR A 341 34.21 -4.28 34.90
CA TYR A 341 35.26 -3.40 34.40
C TYR A 341 34.98 -1.96 34.84
N THR A 342 35.99 -1.26 35.34
CA THR A 342 35.84 0.11 35.84
C THR A 342 36.45 1.08 34.82
N PRO A 343 35.65 1.90 34.14
CA PRO A 343 36.17 2.85 33.15
C PRO A 343 36.97 3.99 33.83
N SER A 344 37.89 4.60 33.07
CA SER A 344 38.57 5.84 33.49
C SER A 344 37.59 6.98 33.82
N ASP A 345 37.98 7.90 34.72
CA ASP A 345 37.17 9.09 35.06
C ASP A 345 36.91 10.01 33.84
N GLU A 346 37.77 9.89 32.82
CA GLU A 346 37.71 10.62 31.55
C GLU A 346 36.77 9.98 30.51
N ALA A 347 36.21 8.79 30.80
CA ALA A 347 35.36 8.03 29.89
C ALA A 347 34.07 8.75 29.50
N VAL A 348 33.44 8.32 28.40
CA VAL A 348 32.08 8.78 28.04
C VAL A 348 31.10 8.51 29.20
N VAL A 349 31.10 7.27 29.70
CA VAL A 349 30.29 6.82 30.84
C VAL A 349 31.25 6.31 31.91
N THR A 350 31.13 6.83 33.13
CA THR A 350 32.03 6.50 34.26
C THR A 350 31.47 5.40 35.17
N GLU A 351 30.26 4.91 34.90
CA GLU A 351 29.64 3.85 35.67
C GLU A 351 30.33 2.50 35.40
N PRO A 352 30.53 1.64 36.42
CA PRO A 352 31.14 0.32 36.22
C PRO A 352 30.32 -0.55 35.26
N VAL A 353 30.99 -1.12 34.26
CA VAL A 353 30.37 -1.96 33.24
C VAL A 353 30.47 -3.42 33.65
N LYS A 354 29.31 -4.09 33.75
CA LYS A 354 29.23 -5.52 34.07
C LYS A 354 29.07 -6.33 32.78
N LEU A 355 29.94 -7.31 32.57
CA LEU A 355 29.94 -8.20 31.42
C LEU A 355 29.95 -9.66 31.88
N GLN A 356 29.21 -10.52 31.19
CA GLN A 356 29.28 -11.97 31.45
C GLN A 356 30.35 -12.59 30.55
N LYS A 357 31.37 -13.25 31.12
CA LYS A 357 32.53 -13.74 30.36
C LYS A 357 32.77 -15.23 30.59
N ILE A 358 32.81 -16.03 29.53
CA ILE A 358 33.16 -17.45 29.55
C ILE A 358 34.23 -17.75 28.49
N LEU A 359 35.22 -18.56 28.83
CA LEU A 359 36.33 -18.95 27.95
C LEU A 359 36.02 -20.24 27.19
N VAL A 360 36.23 -20.21 25.87
CA VAL A 360 36.07 -21.37 24.97
C VAL A 360 37.29 -21.53 24.06
N TYR A 361 37.40 -22.68 23.41
CA TYR A 361 38.39 -22.88 22.34
C TYR A 361 37.87 -22.36 20.99
N SER A 362 38.76 -21.76 20.19
CA SER A 362 38.44 -21.33 18.81
C SER A 362 38.12 -22.55 17.93
N LYS A 363 37.20 -22.40 16.97
CA LYS A 363 36.93 -23.45 15.98
C LYS A 363 37.99 -23.49 14.88
N ASN A 364 38.62 -22.36 14.60
CA ASN A 364 39.68 -22.25 13.60
C ASN A 364 41.03 -22.74 14.15
N ASP A 365 41.31 -22.49 15.43
CA ASP A 365 42.52 -22.92 16.13
C ASP A 365 42.19 -23.55 17.50
N PRO A 366 42.14 -24.88 17.62
CA PRO A 366 41.77 -25.57 18.85
C PRO A 366 42.71 -25.32 20.05
N ASP A 367 43.93 -24.82 19.83
CA ASP A 367 44.85 -24.47 20.92
C ASP A 367 44.63 -23.03 21.43
N ARG A 368 43.89 -22.20 20.68
CA ARG A 368 43.60 -20.81 21.02
C ARG A 368 42.37 -20.72 21.93
N VAL A 369 42.54 -20.03 23.06
CA VAL A 369 41.46 -19.72 24.00
C VAL A 369 40.92 -18.33 23.71
N VAL A 370 39.60 -18.21 23.50
CA VAL A 370 38.92 -16.95 23.20
C VAL A 370 37.75 -16.72 24.18
N PRO A 371 37.52 -15.47 24.61
CA PRO A 371 36.38 -15.14 25.46
C PRO A 371 35.09 -14.98 24.63
N ILE A 372 33.99 -15.53 25.13
CA ILE A 372 32.64 -15.16 24.71
C ILE A 372 32.08 -14.22 25.76
N ILE A 373 31.71 -13.01 25.34
CA ILE A 373 31.19 -11.95 26.22
C ILE A 373 29.70 -11.72 25.96
N GLY A 374 28.86 -11.89 26.98
CA GLY A 374 27.47 -11.45 26.97
C GLY A 374 27.29 -10.06 27.57
N ASN A 375 26.25 -9.35 27.15
CA ASN A 375 25.90 -8.02 27.66
C ASN A 375 25.27 -8.04 29.08
N GLY A 376 25.21 -9.21 29.72
CA GLY A 376 24.63 -9.40 31.06
C GLY A 376 23.10 -9.31 31.06
N HIS A 377 22.53 -9.03 32.23
CA HIS A 377 21.09 -9.03 32.47
C HIS A 377 20.51 -7.61 32.47
N ILE A 378 20.51 -6.96 31.31
CA ILE A 378 19.95 -5.61 31.16
C ILE A 378 18.42 -5.67 31.07
N PRO A 379 17.66 -4.98 31.95
CA PRO A 379 16.20 -5.01 31.93
C PRO A 379 15.59 -4.47 30.62
N LEU A 380 14.43 -5.00 30.22
CA LEU A 380 13.72 -4.55 29.01
C LEU A 380 13.23 -3.09 29.08
N GLU A 381 13.16 -2.52 30.28
CA GLU A 381 12.79 -1.11 30.50
C GLU A 381 13.87 -0.13 30.01
N TYR A 382 15.13 -0.58 29.91
CA TYR A 382 16.23 0.22 29.39
C TYR A 382 16.19 0.26 27.86
N LYS A 383 15.57 1.33 27.33
CA LYS A 383 15.33 1.52 25.90
C LYS A 383 16.48 2.15 25.11
N HIS A 384 17.61 2.49 25.72
CA HIS A 384 18.78 3.05 25.03
C HIS A 384 19.98 2.10 25.13
N ILE A 385 21.01 2.29 24.31
CA ILE A 385 22.19 1.41 24.25
C ILE A 385 23.07 1.61 25.49
N GLU A 386 23.64 0.52 26.02
CA GLU A 386 24.57 0.53 27.15
C GLU A 386 26.00 0.23 26.68
N PRO A 387 27.05 0.69 27.39
CA PRO A 387 28.43 0.33 27.06
C PRO A 387 28.66 -1.19 27.00
N ALA A 388 27.95 -1.95 27.84
CA ALA A 388 27.97 -3.41 27.84
C ALA A 388 27.51 -4.03 26.50
N ASP A 389 26.50 -3.43 25.85
CA ASP A 389 26.01 -3.88 24.55
C ASP A 389 27.07 -3.69 23.46
N ILE A 390 27.76 -2.54 23.47
CA ILE A 390 28.80 -2.21 22.50
C ILE A 390 29.97 -3.19 22.64
N LEU A 391 30.45 -3.42 23.87
CA LEU A 391 31.57 -4.34 24.12
C LEU A 391 31.23 -5.78 23.76
N ALA A 392 30.06 -6.28 24.18
CA ALA A 392 29.62 -7.64 23.81
C ALA A 392 29.43 -7.79 22.29
N SER A 393 28.94 -6.75 21.61
CA SER A 393 28.78 -6.70 20.16
C SER A 393 30.13 -6.74 19.40
N LEU A 394 31.13 -6.00 19.90
CA LEU A 394 32.51 -6.05 19.38
C LEU A 394 33.16 -7.42 19.59
N ASN A 395 32.96 -8.04 20.76
CA ASN A 395 33.45 -9.39 21.01
C ASN A 395 32.80 -10.41 20.06
N TYR A 396 31.50 -10.31 19.81
CA TYR A 396 30.83 -11.17 18.84
C TYR A 396 31.43 -10.99 17.43
N PHE A 397 31.71 -9.76 17.03
CA PHE A 397 32.36 -9.47 15.75
C PHE A 397 33.73 -10.15 15.62
N PHE A 398 34.57 -10.10 16.66
CA PHE A 398 35.85 -10.82 16.66
C PHE A 398 35.67 -12.35 16.69
N ASN A 399 34.68 -12.86 17.43
CA ASN A 399 34.41 -14.29 17.50
C ASN A 399 33.95 -14.89 16.16
N LEU A 400 33.27 -14.12 15.29
CA LEU A 400 32.95 -14.56 13.93
C LEU A 400 34.21 -14.88 13.12
N GLN A 401 35.28 -14.11 13.28
CA GLN A 401 36.56 -14.35 12.61
C GLN A 401 37.26 -15.63 13.12
N GLU A 402 36.88 -16.11 14.32
CA GLU A 402 37.35 -17.34 14.95
C GLU A 402 36.41 -18.54 14.67
N GLY A 403 35.40 -18.36 13.82
CA GLY A 403 34.40 -19.39 13.49
C GLY A 403 33.34 -19.60 14.59
N ILE A 404 33.21 -18.67 15.54
CA ILE A 404 32.28 -18.74 16.67
C ILE A 404 31.16 -17.71 16.47
N GLY A 405 29.97 -18.20 16.13
CA GLY A 405 28.75 -17.41 15.94
C GLY A 405 28.15 -17.64 14.56
N ASN A 406 26.97 -17.05 14.34
CA ASN A 406 26.26 -17.10 13.07
C ASN A 406 26.01 -15.68 12.52
N THR A 407 26.02 -15.56 11.20
CA THR A 407 25.56 -14.37 10.45
C THR A 407 24.03 -14.31 10.44
N ASP A 408 23.49 -13.13 10.14
CA ASP A 408 22.06 -12.86 10.14
C ASP A 408 21.55 -12.68 8.71
N ASP A 409 20.51 -13.43 8.36
CA ASP A 409 19.73 -13.17 7.15
C ASP A 409 18.79 -11.98 7.39
N ILE A 410 18.99 -10.91 6.62
CA ILE A 410 18.23 -9.66 6.73
C ILE A 410 16.77 -9.82 6.30
N ASP A 411 16.47 -10.80 5.45
CA ASP A 411 15.16 -11.02 4.84
C ASP A 411 14.30 -11.98 5.67
N HIS A 412 14.93 -12.73 6.58
CA HIS A 412 14.26 -13.52 7.60
C HIS A 412 13.23 -12.70 8.40
N LEU A 413 11.99 -13.21 8.54
CA LEU A 413 10.92 -12.51 9.27
C LEU A 413 11.15 -12.37 10.78
N GLY A 414 12.15 -13.05 11.35
CA GLY A 414 12.63 -12.78 12.71
C GLY A 414 13.49 -11.50 12.81
N ASN A 415 13.93 -10.94 11.67
CA ASN A 415 14.75 -9.74 11.56
C ASN A 415 14.00 -8.57 10.90
N ARG A 416 12.77 -8.82 10.44
CA ARG A 416 11.84 -7.83 9.91
C ARG A 416 10.58 -7.79 10.77
N ARG A 417 10.06 -6.60 11.02
CA ARG A 417 8.88 -6.39 11.86
C ARG A 417 7.88 -5.49 11.16
N ILE A 418 6.63 -5.64 11.58
CA ILE A 418 5.52 -4.80 11.17
C ILE A 418 5.40 -3.61 12.12
N ARG A 419 5.35 -2.42 11.52
CA ARG A 419 4.84 -1.20 12.14
C ARG A 419 3.41 -1.00 11.67
N SER A 420 2.47 -1.27 12.56
CA SER A 420 1.04 -1.04 12.32
C SER A 420 0.66 0.42 12.56
N VAL A 421 -0.60 0.77 12.26
CA VAL A 421 -1.13 2.14 12.34
C VAL A 421 -0.85 2.84 13.66
N GLY A 422 -0.98 2.16 14.79
CA GLY A 422 -0.77 2.74 16.11
C GLY A 422 0.66 3.24 16.33
N GLU A 423 1.67 2.44 15.98
CA GLU A 423 3.08 2.84 16.10
C GLU A 423 3.44 3.94 15.08
N LEU A 424 2.89 3.88 13.87
CA LEU A 424 3.10 4.92 12.86
C LEU A 424 2.55 6.27 13.34
N LEU A 425 1.35 6.29 13.92
CA LEU A 425 0.75 7.48 14.53
C LEU A 425 1.54 7.96 15.74
N GLN A 426 1.96 7.04 16.61
CA GLN A 426 2.80 7.34 17.77
C GLN A 426 4.08 8.10 17.35
N ASN A 427 4.75 7.62 16.32
CA ASN A 427 5.97 8.26 15.81
C ASN A 427 5.71 9.67 15.26
N GLN A 428 4.63 9.87 14.51
CA GLN A 428 4.30 11.19 13.96
C GLN A 428 3.89 12.18 15.05
N PHE A 429 3.05 11.74 15.99
CA PHE A 429 2.63 12.59 17.09
C PHE A 429 3.83 12.96 17.98
N ARG A 430 4.80 12.05 18.17
CA ARG A 430 6.04 12.30 18.93
C ARG A 430 6.89 13.39 18.28
N ILE A 431 7.01 13.38 16.94
CA ILE A 431 7.71 14.45 16.20
C ILE A 431 7.02 15.80 16.43
N GLY A 432 5.69 15.81 16.41
CA GLY A 432 4.89 16.99 16.72
C GLY A 432 5.13 17.51 18.14
N LEU A 433 5.09 16.63 19.14
CA LEU A 433 5.33 16.99 20.54
C LEU A 433 6.77 17.44 20.80
N ALA A 434 7.78 16.82 20.18
CA ALA A 434 9.18 17.24 20.34
C ALA A 434 9.43 18.66 19.80
N ARG A 435 8.76 19.03 18.70
CA ARG A 435 8.77 20.41 18.19
C ARG A 435 8.07 21.37 19.16
N MET A 436 6.97 20.92 19.77
CA MET A 436 6.25 21.70 20.78
C MET A 436 7.07 21.89 22.06
N GLU A 437 7.79 20.87 22.54
CA GLU A 437 8.65 20.93 23.73
C GLU A 437 9.63 22.10 23.64
N ARG A 438 10.28 22.24 22.49
CA ARG A 438 11.22 23.35 22.25
C ARG A 438 10.54 24.72 22.39
N VAL A 439 9.33 24.88 21.83
CA VAL A 439 8.56 26.13 21.92
C VAL A 439 8.12 26.40 23.35
N VAL A 440 7.73 25.36 24.10
CA VAL A 440 7.36 25.48 25.52
C VAL A 440 8.55 25.96 26.34
N ARG A 441 9.73 25.35 26.16
CA ARG A 441 10.97 25.72 26.86
C ARG A 441 11.41 27.15 26.54
N GLU A 442 11.29 27.57 25.28
CA GLU A 442 11.55 28.95 24.85
C GLU A 442 10.54 29.95 25.44
N ARG A 443 9.27 29.57 25.61
CA ARG A 443 8.25 30.45 26.23
C ARG A 443 8.40 30.56 27.74
N MET A 444 8.76 29.48 28.43
CA MET A 444 9.02 29.50 29.87
C MET A 444 10.10 30.49 30.27
N SER A 445 11.13 30.70 29.42
CA SER A 445 12.20 31.66 29.70
C SER A 445 11.84 33.11 29.37
N ILE A 446 10.79 33.35 28.59
CA ILE A 446 10.35 34.69 28.18
C ILE A 446 9.20 35.20 29.07
N GLN A 447 8.30 34.32 29.50
CA GLN A 447 7.11 34.70 30.26
C GLN A 447 7.40 34.86 31.76
N ASP A 448 6.58 35.67 32.43
CA ASP A 448 6.70 35.93 33.86
C ASP A 448 6.23 34.70 34.68
N PRO A 449 7.10 34.10 35.53
CA PRO A 449 6.81 32.90 36.29
C PRO A 449 5.55 32.95 37.19
N ASP A 450 5.13 34.15 37.62
CA ASP A 450 4.00 34.30 38.54
C ASP A 450 2.64 34.25 37.81
N THR A 451 2.58 34.71 36.56
CA THR A 451 1.32 34.84 35.80
C THR A 451 1.09 33.74 34.77
N VAL A 452 2.12 32.98 34.45
CA VAL A 452 2.08 31.98 33.39
C VAL A 452 1.11 30.84 33.70
N THR A 453 0.40 30.40 32.67
CA THR A 453 -0.55 29.28 32.68
C THR A 453 -0.16 28.24 31.63
N PRO A 454 -0.53 26.96 31.79
CA PRO A 454 -0.26 25.93 30.78
C PRO A 454 -0.72 26.32 29.36
N GLN A 455 -1.90 26.92 29.24
CA GLN A 455 -2.45 27.33 27.94
C GLN A 455 -1.60 28.40 27.22
N GLN A 456 -0.94 29.30 27.96
CA GLN A 456 -0.07 30.33 27.37
C GLN A 456 1.27 29.75 26.87
N LEU A 457 1.72 28.65 27.46
CA LEU A 457 2.96 27.97 27.09
C LEU A 457 2.78 27.05 25.87
N ILE A 458 1.62 26.40 25.75
CA ILE A 458 1.38 25.41 24.69
C ILE A 458 1.13 26.08 23.32
N ASN A 459 1.73 25.49 22.28
CA ASN A 459 1.43 25.79 20.88
C ASN A 459 1.19 24.48 20.14
N ILE A 460 -0.06 24.22 19.78
CA ILE A 460 -0.49 22.94 19.20
C ILE A 460 -0.23 22.84 17.69
N ARG A 461 0.11 23.94 17.01
CA ARG A 461 0.28 23.95 15.55
C ARG A 461 1.26 22.88 15.03
N PRO A 462 2.44 22.65 15.66
CA PRO A 462 3.35 21.60 15.21
C PRO A 462 2.77 20.18 15.33
N VAL A 463 1.94 19.93 16.35
CA VAL A 463 1.31 18.63 16.59
C VAL A 463 0.25 18.36 15.53
N VAL A 464 -0.70 19.29 15.36
CA VAL A 464 -1.77 19.18 14.36
C VAL A 464 -1.22 19.10 12.94
N ALA A 465 -0.19 19.88 12.62
CA ALA A 465 0.44 19.83 11.30
C ALA A 465 1.06 18.46 10.99
N SER A 466 1.73 17.83 11.96
CA SER A 466 2.36 16.51 11.76
C SER A 466 1.33 15.42 11.47
N ILE A 467 0.20 15.43 12.18
CA ILE A 467 -0.89 14.47 11.98
C ILE A 467 -1.56 14.70 10.62
N LYS A 468 -1.85 15.97 10.29
CA LYS A 468 -2.47 16.34 9.01
C LYS A 468 -1.58 15.97 7.82
N GLU A 469 -0.27 16.17 7.93
CA GLU A 469 0.71 15.76 6.91
C GLU A 469 0.75 14.23 6.75
N PHE A 470 0.72 13.48 7.85
CA PHE A 470 0.69 12.02 7.81
C PHE A 470 -0.56 11.48 7.10
N PHE A 471 -1.76 11.87 7.53
CA PHE A 471 -2.99 11.39 6.91
C PHE A 471 -3.19 11.92 5.48
N GLY A 472 -2.73 13.14 5.20
CA GLY A 472 -2.93 13.82 3.92
C GLY A 472 -1.99 13.36 2.81
N SER A 473 -0.71 13.17 3.14
CA SER A 473 0.39 13.09 2.16
C SER A 473 1.31 11.88 2.33
N SER A 474 1.16 11.07 3.39
CA SER A 474 1.99 9.87 3.58
C SER A 474 1.73 8.82 2.51
N GLN A 475 2.79 8.16 2.04
CA GLN A 475 2.69 7.00 1.14
C GLN A 475 1.94 5.82 1.79
N LEU A 476 1.94 5.73 3.12
CA LEU A 476 1.25 4.68 3.88
C LEU A 476 -0.23 5.00 4.11
N SER A 477 -0.62 6.28 4.00
CA SER A 477 -2.03 6.71 4.07
C SER A 477 -2.62 6.66 2.66
N GLN A 478 -3.20 5.52 2.31
CA GLN A 478 -3.68 5.26 0.95
C GLN A 478 -5.20 5.44 0.86
N PHE A 479 -5.67 5.91 -0.29
CA PHE A 479 -7.09 5.84 -0.61
C PHE A 479 -7.51 4.37 -0.61
N MET A 480 -8.58 4.08 0.12
CA MET A 480 -9.07 2.72 0.26
C MET A 480 -9.52 2.17 -1.10
N ASP A 481 -9.18 0.91 -1.38
CA ASP A 481 -9.62 0.22 -2.59
C ASP A 481 -11.02 -0.35 -2.35
N GLN A 482 -12.02 0.45 -2.69
CA GLN A 482 -13.44 0.12 -2.51
C GLN A 482 -14.07 -0.35 -3.82
N THR A 483 -13.36 -1.20 -4.57
CA THR A 483 -13.93 -1.83 -5.76
C THR A 483 -14.98 -2.86 -5.36
N ASN A 484 -14.65 -3.74 -4.41
CA ASN A 484 -15.54 -4.74 -3.83
C ASN A 484 -15.05 -5.12 -2.40
N PRO A 485 -15.84 -5.88 -1.60
CA PRO A 485 -15.47 -6.21 -0.22
C PRO A 485 -14.12 -6.94 -0.06
N LEU A 486 -13.74 -7.78 -1.03
CA LEU A 486 -12.45 -8.47 -0.99
C LEU A 486 -11.27 -7.52 -1.23
N GLY A 487 -11.43 -6.56 -2.14
CA GLY A 487 -10.46 -5.49 -2.36
C GLY A 487 -10.20 -4.67 -1.09
N GLU A 488 -11.28 -4.34 -0.36
CA GLU A 488 -11.20 -3.64 0.92
C GLU A 488 -10.44 -4.44 1.97
N LEU A 489 -10.83 -5.69 2.15
CA LEU A 489 -10.26 -6.59 3.17
C LEU A 489 -8.76 -6.82 2.93
N THR A 490 -8.37 -7.13 1.69
CA THR A 490 -6.96 -7.29 1.35
C THR A 490 -6.17 -6.00 1.60
N HIS A 491 -6.73 -4.83 1.30
CA HIS A 491 -6.02 -3.57 1.48
C HIS A 491 -5.74 -3.29 2.97
N LYS A 492 -6.68 -3.62 3.88
CA LYS A 492 -6.49 -3.52 5.34
C LYS A 492 -5.41 -4.48 5.87
N ARG A 493 -5.22 -5.63 5.21
CA ARG A 493 -4.22 -6.68 5.55
C ARG A 493 -2.91 -6.59 4.75
N ARG A 494 -2.70 -5.50 4.01
CA ARG A 494 -1.53 -5.31 3.16
C ARG A 494 -0.31 -4.93 3.99
N LEU A 495 0.84 -5.49 3.61
CA LEU A 495 2.15 -5.21 4.18
C LEU A 495 3.01 -4.52 3.11
N SER A 496 3.51 -3.32 3.38
CA SER A 496 4.38 -2.59 2.45
C SER A 496 5.80 -2.46 2.98
N ALA A 497 6.79 -2.88 2.20
CA ALA A 497 8.20 -2.62 2.48
C ALA A 497 8.64 -1.18 2.10
N LEU A 498 7.74 -0.40 1.50
CA LEU A 498 7.99 0.97 1.04
C LEU A 498 7.62 2.00 2.11
N GLY A 499 7.98 3.26 1.88
CA GLY A 499 7.63 4.39 2.74
C GLY A 499 8.76 4.83 3.68
N PRO A 500 8.52 5.84 4.52
CA PRO A 500 9.55 6.42 5.40
C PRO A 500 10.15 5.36 6.33
N GLY A 501 11.48 5.24 6.36
CA GLY A 501 12.18 4.21 7.15
C GLY A 501 12.20 2.80 6.55
N GLY A 502 11.48 2.58 5.44
CA GLY A 502 11.54 1.35 4.65
C GLY A 502 12.49 1.50 3.45
N LEU A 503 12.25 0.70 2.41
CA LEU A 503 13.01 0.71 1.17
C LEU A 503 12.41 1.69 0.15
N THR A 504 13.27 2.23 -0.71
CA THR A 504 12.82 2.88 -1.95
C THR A 504 12.82 1.86 -3.08
N ARG A 505 11.95 2.06 -4.07
CA ARG A 505 11.81 1.14 -5.20
C ARG A 505 13.13 0.88 -5.94
N ASP A 506 13.96 1.91 -6.07
CA ASP A 506 15.23 1.85 -6.81
C ASP A 506 16.37 1.20 -6.00
N ARG A 507 16.23 1.11 -4.67
CA ARG A 507 17.20 0.44 -3.78
C ARG A 507 16.82 -1.00 -3.46
N ALA A 508 15.60 -1.41 -3.79
CA ALA A 508 15.14 -2.77 -3.54
C ALA A 508 15.73 -3.73 -4.56
N GLY A 509 16.67 -4.57 -4.10
CA GLY A 509 17.30 -5.63 -4.88
C GLY A 509 16.37 -6.83 -5.16
N TYR A 510 16.95 -7.88 -5.74
CA TYR A 510 16.23 -9.12 -6.05
C TYR A 510 15.87 -9.91 -4.79
N GLU A 511 16.81 -10.07 -3.85
CA GLU A 511 16.64 -10.87 -2.61
C GLU A 511 15.39 -10.45 -1.82
N VAL A 512 15.20 -9.14 -1.63
CA VAL A 512 14.05 -8.60 -0.89
C VAL A 512 12.70 -8.88 -1.55
N ARG A 513 12.69 -9.11 -2.86
CA ARG A 513 11.46 -9.36 -3.64
C ARG A 513 11.10 -10.83 -3.71
N ASP A 514 12.02 -11.71 -3.35
CA ASP A 514 11.85 -13.15 -3.44
C ASP A 514 11.02 -13.70 -2.27
N VAL A 515 10.56 -14.94 -2.42
CA VAL A 515 9.84 -15.65 -1.35
C VAL A 515 10.86 -16.35 -0.45
N HIS A 516 10.88 -15.97 0.82
CA HIS A 516 11.74 -16.57 1.83
C HIS A 516 11.01 -17.71 2.58
N TYR A 517 11.72 -18.75 3.04
CA TYR A 517 11.09 -19.92 3.70
C TYR A 517 10.27 -19.55 4.94
N THR A 518 10.70 -18.52 5.70
CA THR A 518 9.95 -18.03 6.87
C THR A 518 8.67 -17.28 6.56
N HIS A 519 8.36 -17.00 5.28
CA HIS A 519 7.06 -16.46 4.89
C HIS A 519 5.92 -17.46 5.14
N TYR A 520 6.23 -18.76 5.24
CA TYR A 520 5.25 -19.82 5.47
C TYR A 520 4.34 -19.50 6.66
N GLY A 521 3.02 -19.50 6.44
CA GLY A 521 2.03 -19.21 7.47
C GLY A 521 1.95 -17.74 7.93
N ARG A 522 2.81 -16.84 7.43
CA ARG A 522 2.95 -15.44 7.86
C ARG A 522 2.59 -14.45 6.76
N MET A 523 3.24 -14.58 5.61
CA MET A 523 2.98 -13.76 4.43
C MET A 523 2.64 -14.66 3.25
N CYS A 524 1.64 -14.27 2.46
CA CYS A 524 1.23 -15.08 1.33
C CYS A 524 2.29 -15.07 0.23
N PRO A 525 2.73 -16.24 -0.27
CA PRO A 525 3.72 -16.32 -1.36
C PRO A 525 3.10 -16.06 -2.75
N ILE A 526 1.77 -16.04 -2.86
CA ILE A 526 1.05 -15.90 -4.13
C ILE A 526 0.60 -14.45 -4.35
N GLU A 527 0.02 -13.80 -3.34
CA GLU A 527 -0.64 -12.50 -3.52
C GLU A 527 0.35 -11.33 -3.44
N THR A 528 0.90 -10.95 -4.59
CA THR A 528 1.71 -9.74 -4.81
C THR A 528 1.33 -9.07 -6.15
N PRO A 529 1.50 -7.74 -6.32
CA PRO A 529 1.37 -7.10 -7.63
C PRO A 529 2.41 -7.61 -8.65
N GLU A 530 2.01 -7.77 -9.92
CA GLU A 530 2.89 -8.21 -11.04
C GLU A 530 3.85 -7.13 -11.55
N GLY A 531 3.67 -5.89 -11.11
CA GLY A 531 4.37 -4.72 -11.64
C GLY A 531 5.70 -4.42 -10.94
N PRO A 532 6.16 -3.15 -10.97
CA PRO A 532 7.46 -2.77 -10.40
C PRO A 532 7.55 -2.92 -8.87
N ASN A 533 6.42 -3.18 -8.21
CA ASN A 533 6.31 -3.38 -6.77
C ASN A 533 6.20 -4.86 -6.37
N ILE A 534 6.45 -5.81 -7.30
CA ILE A 534 6.47 -7.25 -6.99
C ILE A 534 7.39 -7.55 -5.80
N GLY A 535 6.89 -8.33 -4.83
CA GLY A 535 7.57 -8.72 -3.60
C GLY A 535 7.72 -7.61 -2.55
N LEU A 536 7.47 -6.34 -2.91
CA LEU A 536 7.54 -5.20 -1.99
C LEU A 536 6.20 -4.87 -1.33
N ILE A 537 5.12 -5.39 -1.90
CA ILE A 537 3.77 -5.30 -1.36
C ILE A 537 3.23 -6.72 -1.27
N ASN A 538 3.13 -7.22 -0.05
CA ASN A 538 2.65 -8.56 0.25
C ASN A 538 1.36 -8.48 1.08
N SER A 539 0.68 -9.61 1.22
CA SER A 539 -0.55 -9.71 2.01
C SER A 539 -0.35 -10.68 3.16
N LEU A 540 -0.91 -10.36 4.32
CA LEU A 540 -0.86 -11.20 5.51
C LEU A 540 -1.61 -12.53 5.28
N SER A 541 -1.03 -13.65 5.69
CA SER A 541 -1.67 -14.97 5.57
C SER A 541 -2.91 -15.10 6.46
N SER A 542 -3.74 -16.12 6.23
CA SER A 542 -5.08 -16.22 6.82
C SER A 542 -5.12 -16.28 8.36
N TYR A 543 -4.19 -17.03 8.98
CA TYR A 543 -4.12 -17.22 10.45
C TYR A 543 -3.02 -16.39 11.14
N ALA A 544 -2.25 -15.63 10.36
CA ALA A 544 -1.12 -14.88 10.88
C ALA A 544 -1.57 -13.74 11.80
N ARG A 545 -0.82 -13.56 12.89
CA ARG A 545 -1.01 -12.48 13.87
C ARG A 545 0.25 -11.66 14.04
N VAL A 546 0.12 -10.46 14.57
CA VAL A 546 1.26 -9.60 14.90
C VAL A 546 1.37 -9.49 16.40
N ASN A 547 2.52 -9.83 16.95
CA ASN A 547 2.76 -9.76 18.39
C ASN A 547 3.08 -8.33 18.86
N LYS A 548 3.22 -8.16 20.18
CA LYS A 548 3.52 -6.85 20.80
C LYS A 548 4.83 -6.19 20.34
N TYR A 549 5.77 -6.95 19.76
CA TYR A 549 7.04 -6.44 19.25
C TYR A 549 6.98 -6.12 17.74
N GLY A 550 5.90 -6.53 17.07
CA GLY A 550 5.70 -6.36 15.64
C GLY A 550 6.17 -7.56 14.79
N PHE A 551 6.56 -8.68 15.39
CA PHE A 551 6.87 -9.89 14.61
C PHE A 551 5.58 -10.63 14.23
N ILE A 552 5.58 -11.24 13.05
CA ILE A 552 4.44 -12.03 12.58
C ILE A 552 4.56 -13.45 13.15
N GLU A 553 3.49 -13.92 13.78
CA GLU A 553 3.36 -15.24 14.36
C GLU A 553 2.33 -16.06 13.59
N THR A 554 2.51 -17.38 13.58
CA THR A 554 1.57 -18.32 12.98
C THR A 554 1.29 -19.47 13.96
N PRO A 555 0.05 -20.00 14.01
CA PRO A 555 -0.31 -20.99 15.00
C PRO A 555 0.10 -22.41 14.58
N TYR A 556 0.55 -23.19 15.55
CA TYR A 556 0.88 -24.61 15.39
C TYR A 556 0.25 -25.46 16.49
N ARG A 557 -0.13 -26.69 16.16
CA ARG A 557 -0.57 -27.71 17.12
C ARG A 557 0.65 -28.37 17.74
N ARG A 558 0.70 -28.44 19.06
CA ARG A 558 1.83 -29.05 19.77
C ARG A 558 1.77 -30.57 19.72
N VAL A 559 2.88 -31.22 19.40
CA VAL A 559 3.06 -32.67 19.53
C VAL A 559 3.66 -32.98 20.91
N SER A 560 3.10 -33.96 21.61
CA SER A 560 3.62 -34.38 22.92
C SER A 560 4.96 -35.10 22.75
N TRP A 561 6.04 -34.56 23.32
CA TRP A 561 7.36 -35.24 23.31
C TRP A 561 7.41 -36.57 24.06
N LYS A 562 6.40 -36.90 24.86
CA LYS A 562 6.35 -38.17 25.62
C LYS A 562 5.61 -39.27 24.88
N ASP A 563 4.48 -38.89 24.28
CA ASP A 563 3.54 -39.84 23.68
C ASP A 563 3.54 -39.77 22.15
N HIS A 564 4.22 -38.77 21.59
CA HIS A 564 4.31 -38.46 20.15
C HIS A 564 2.95 -38.33 19.45
N LYS A 565 1.96 -37.79 20.20
CA LYS A 565 0.61 -37.52 19.72
C LYS A 565 0.38 -36.03 19.55
N VAL A 566 -0.34 -35.66 18.50
CA VAL A 566 -0.76 -34.28 18.23
C VAL A 566 -1.85 -33.88 19.23
N THR A 567 -1.62 -32.78 19.94
CA THR A 567 -2.55 -32.26 20.95
C THR A 567 -3.45 -31.16 20.39
N ASP A 568 -4.49 -30.79 21.14
CA ASP A 568 -5.35 -29.63 20.83
C ASP A 568 -4.77 -28.30 21.32
N LYS A 569 -3.59 -28.33 21.98
CA LYS A 569 -2.91 -27.12 22.42
C LYS A 569 -2.27 -26.43 21.21
N ILE A 570 -2.64 -25.18 20.99
CA ILE A 570 -2.12 -24.34 19.91
C ILE A 570 -1.15 -23.32 20.51
N ASP A 571 0.07 -23.28 19.99
CA ASP A 571 1.10 -22.31 20.32
C ASP A 571 1.37 -21.43 19.08
N TYR A 572 1.44 -20.11 19.25
CA TYR A 572 1.80 -19.17 18.19
C TYR A 572 3.31 -18.96 18.21
N LEU A 573 3.99 -19.24 17.10
CA LEU A 573 5.45 -19.17 17.00
C LEU A 573 5.89 -18.04 16.06
N THR A 574 6.91 -17.29 16.48
CA THR A 574 7.63 -16.36 15.60
C THR A 574 8.59 -17.14 14.69
N ALA A 575 9.07 -16.49 13.63
CA ALA A 575 9.97 -17.13 12.65
C ALA A 575 11.26 -17.67 13.28
N ASP A 576 11.83 -16.93 14.23
CA ASP A 576 13.06 -17.32 14.95
C ASP A 576 12.85 -18.41 16.00
N GLU A 577 11.62 -18.58 16.50
CA GLU A 577 11.28 -19.68 17.40
C GLU A 577 11.03 -20.97 16.62
N GLU A 578 10.33 -20.85 15.49
CA GLU A 578 10.04 -21.95 14.55
C GLU A 578 11.29 -22.69 14.09
N ASP A 579 12.38 -21.99 13.79
CA ASP A 579 13.66 -22.57 13.34
C ASP A 579 14.29 -23.60 14.31
N ASN A 580 13.81 -23.69 15.55
CA ASN A 580 14.30 -24.64 16.55
C ASN A 580 13.53 -25.96 16.58
N PHE A 581 12.45 -26.06 15.80
CA PHE A 581 11.48 -27.16 15.86
C PHE A 581 11.26 -27.79 14.49
N ILE A 582 10.96 -29.08 14.48
CA ILE A 582 10.58 -29.80 13.27
C ILE A 582 9.05 -29.86 13.18
N ILE A 583 8.50 -29.37 12.06
CA ILE A 583 7.05 -29.17 11.91
C ILE A 583 6.47 -30.06 10.82
N ALA A 584 5.50 -30.90 11.18
CA ALA A 584 4.74 -31.73 10.26
C ALA A 584 3.63 -30.96 9.52
N GLN A 585 3.34 -31.39 8.30
CA GLN A 585 2.30 -30.78 7.46
C GLN A 585 0.89 -31.00 8.01
N ALA A 586 -0.04 -30.09 7.65
CA ALA A 586 -1.44 -30.16 8.11
C ALA A 586 -2.21 -31.38 7.60
N ASN A 587 -1.81 -31.92 6.44
CA ASN A 587 -2.45 -33.03 5.74
C ASN A 587 -1.89 -34.41 6.14
N SER A 588 -0.93 -34.46 7.07
CA SER A 588 -0.42 -35.73 7.60
C SER A 588 -1.55 -36.53 8.24
N PRO A 589 -1.80 -37.78 7.82
CA PRO A 589 -2.90 -38.57 8.34
C PRO A 589 -2.74 -38.87 9.84
N LEU A 590 -3.80 -38.62 10.61
CA LEU A 590 -3.87 -38.89 12.04
C LEU A 590 -4.96 -39.92 12.36
N ASN A 591 -4.73 -40.72 13.39
CA ASN A 591 -5.74 -41.54 14.03
C ASN A 591 -6.65 -40.68 14.94
N ASP A 592 -7.81 -41.21 15.33
CA ASP A 592 -8.78 -40.51 16.20
C ASP A 592 -8.19 -40.10 17.58
N ASP A 593 -7.12 -40.76 18.02
CA ASP A 593 -6.42 -40.47 19.28
C ASP A 593 -5.29 -39.43 19.13
N GLY A 594 -5.09 -38.89 17.93
CA GLY A 594 -4.05 -37.91 17.61
C GLY A 594 -2.66 -38.49 17.32
N SER A 595 -2.49 -39.82 17.28
CA SER A 595 -1.27 -40.44 16.78
C SER A 595 -1.18 -40.36 15.25
N PHE A 596 0.04 -40.31 14.71
CA PHE A 596 0.25 -40.38 13.26
C PHE A 596 -0.06 -41.80 12.75
N VAL A 597 -0.61 -41.89 11.54
CA VAL A 597 -0.91 -43.19 10.90
C VAL A 597 0.36 -43.86 10.39
N ASP A 598 1.28 -43.05 9.86
CA ASP A 598 2.56 -43.49 9.29
C ASP A 598 3.70 -43.26 10.30
N ASP A 599 4.69 -44.16 10.30
CA ASP A 599 5.87 -44.08 11.18
C ASP A 599 6.89 -43.01 10.73
N GLU A 600 6.86 -42.66 9.44
CA GLU A 600 7.65 -41.58 8.84
C GLU A 600 6.70 -40.54 8.24
N VAL A 601 6.97 -39.28 8.55
CA VAL A 601 6.12 -38.16 8.12
C VAL A 601 6.96 -37.06 7.47
N MET A 602 6.37 -36.42 6.46
CA MET A 602 6.94 -35.23 5.85
C MET A 602 6.89 -34.07 6.83
N ALA A 603 8.07 -33.51 7.12
CA ALA A 603 8.23 -32.38 8.00
C ALA A 603 9.18 -31.33 7.39
N ARG A 604 9.14 -30.13 7.96
CA ARG A 604 10.02 -29.03 7.61
C ARG A 604 10.97 -28.74 8.77
N ASP A 605 12.26 -28.61 8.43
CA ASP A 605 13.31 -28.12 9.31
C ASP A 605 13.99 -26.94 8.60
N LYS A 606 13.62 -25.71 9.02
CA LYS A 606 14.03 -24.45 8.38
C LYS A 606 13.68 -24.39 6.88
N ASP A 607 14.68 -24.37 6.01
CA ASP A 607 14.57 -24.33 4.55
C ASP A 607 14.50 -25.72 3.91
N ASP A 608 14.80 -26.78 4.66
CA ASP A 608 14.79 -28.17 4.19
C ASP A 608 13.44 -28.86 4.44
N TYR A 609 13.04 -29.70 3.46
CA TYR A 609 11.91 -30.61 3.57
C TYR A 609 12.42 -32.03 3.73
N ILE A 610 12.13 -32.65 4.88
CA ILE A 610 12.69 -33.94 5.28
C ILE A 610 11.57 -34.95 5.57
N GLU A 611 11.83 -36.22 5.28
CA GLU A 611 11.07 -37.34 5.84
C GLU A 611 11.74 -37.73 7.15
N THR A 612 10.99 -37.74 8.25
CA THR A 612 11.53 -38.03 9.58
C THR A 612 10.58 -38.91 10.37
N SER A 613 11.14 -39.62 11.36
CA SER A 613 10.35 -40.38 12.32
C SER A 613 9.47 -39.43 13.15
N VAL A 614 8.27 -39.91 13.48
CA VAL A 614 7.30 -39.20 14.34
C VAL A 614 7.90 -38.77 15.68
N GLU A 615 8.92 -39.48 16.18
CA GLU A 615 9.61 -39.15 17.42
C GLU A 615 10.32 -37.77 17.39
N ASN A 616 10.72 -37.33 16.20
CA ASN A 616 11.44 -36.07 15.99
C ASN A 616 10.51 -34.87 15.75
N VAL A 617 9.20 -35.09 15.61
CA VAL A 617 8.24 -34.02 15.28
C VAL A 617 7.80 -33.29 16.55
N ASP A 618 7.95 -31.97 16.55
CA ASP A 618 7.61 -31.11 17.69
C ASP A 618 6.23 -30.45 17.54
N TYR A 619 5.88 -30.06 16.32
CA TYR A 619 4.66 -29.33 16.00
C TYR A 619 4.02 -29.84 14.70
N MET A 620 2.74 -29.52 14.52
CA MET A 620 2.01 -29.75 13.28
C MET A 620 1.24 -28.48 12.91
N ASP A 621 1.14 -28.21 11.62
CA ASP A 621 0.30 -27.14 11.08
C ASP A 621 -1.18 -27.25 11.54
N VAL A 622 -1.87 -26.12 11.64
CA VAL A 622 -3.27 -26.08 12.09
C VAL A 622 -4.25 -26.31 10.94
N SER A 623 -3.94 -25.77 9.76
CA SER A 623 -4.80 -25.89 8.58
C SER A 623 -4.00 -25.70 7.30
N PRO A 624 -4.29 -26.42 6.20
CA PRO A 624 -3.62 -26.21 4.92
C PRO A 624 -3.80 -24.78 4.36
N LYS A 625 -4.92 -24.12 4.65
CA LYS A 625 -5.19 -22.74 4.22
C LYS A 625 -4.36 -21.68 4.97
N GLN A 626 -3.59 -22.06 5.99
CA GLN A 626 -2.78 -21.12 6.77
C GLN A 626 -1.67 -20.45 5.95
N VAL A 627 -1.22 -21.07 4.87
CA VAL A 627 -0.09 -20.59 4.05
C VAL A 627 -0.48 -19.42 3.15
N VAL A 628 -1.74 -19.37 2.73
CA VAL A 628 -2.23 -18.41 1.73
C VAL A 628 -3.01 -17.25 2.37
N SER A 629 -3.11 -16.14 1.64
CA SER A 629 -3.97 -15.01 2.02
C SER A 629 -5.45 -15.35 1.81
N VAL A 630 -6.33 -14.48 2.32
CA VAL A 630 -7.77 -14.61 2.17
C VAL A 630 -8.19 -14.60 0.69
N ALA A 631 -7.63 -13.70 -0.14
CA ALA A 631 -7.99 -13.61 -1.56
C ALA A 631 -7.52 -14.82 -2.37
N SER A 632 -6.33 -15.36 -2.09
CA SER A 632 -5.86 -16.61 -2.68
C SER A 632 -6.69 -17.81 -2.20
N ALA A 633 -7.12 -17.81 -0.93
CA ALA A 633 -7.97 -18.84 -0.37
C ALA A 633 -9.39 -18.88 -0.95
N CYS A 634 -9.86 -17.83 -1.65
CA CYS A 634 -11.14 -17.83 -2.37
C CYS A 634 -11.10 -18.60 -3.71
N ILE A 635 -9.92 -19.06 -4.15
CA ILE A 635 -9.74 -19.80 -5.41
C ILE A 635 -9.93 -21.31 -5.15
N PRO A 636 -10.99 -21.96 -5.68
CA PRO A 636 -11.13 -23.41 -5.58
C PRO A 636 -10.05 -24.11 -6.40
N PHE A 637 -9.66 -25.33 -6.03
CA PHE A 637 -8.67 -26.13 -6.77
C PHE A 637 -7.33 -25.42 -6.99
N LEU A 638 -6.93 -24.52 -6.09
CA LEU A 638 -5.70 -23.73 -6.18
C LEU A 638 -4.45 -24.60 -6.36
N GLU A 639 -4.44 -25.80 -5.78
CA GLU A 639 -3.37 -26.79 -5.91
C GLU A 639 -3.15 -27.32 -7.34
N ASN A 640 -4.07 -27.03 -8.27
CA ASN A 640 -4.02 -27.43 -9.67
C ASN A 640 -3.68 -26.26 -10.62
N ASP A 641 -3.29 -25.11 -10.07
CA ASP A 641 -2.91 -23.93 -10.82
C ASP A 641 -1.42 -23.59 -10.64
N ASP A 642 -0.77 -23.18 -11.71
CA ASP A 642 0.55 -22.55 -11.64
C ASP A 642 0.50 -21.28 -10.77
N SER A 643 1.54 -21.06 -9.96
CA SER A 643 1.62 -19.95 -9.02
C SER A 643 1.43 -18.58 -9.67
N ASN A 644 1.89 -18.38 -10.92
CA ASN A 644 1.70 -17.11 -11.62
C ASN A 644 0.23 -16.89 -12.01
N ARG A 645 -0.51 -17.97 -12.31
CA ARG A 645 -1.94 -17.91 -12.61
C ARG A 645 -2.76 -17.69 -11.35
N ALA A 646 -2.40 -18.35 -10.26
CA ALA A 646 -2.98 -18.11 -8.94
C ALA A 646 -2.81 -16.65 -8.50
N LEU A 647 -1.61 -16.08 -8.68
CA LEU A 647 -1.31 -14.67 -8.40
C LEU A 647 -2.21 -13.74 -9.21
N MET A 648 -2.33 -13.99 -10.52
CA MET A 648 -3.25 -13.27 -11.40
C MET A 648 -4.70 -13.38 -10.94
N GLY A 649 -5.13 -14.59 -10.57
CA GLY A 649 -6.47 -14.88 -10.06
C GLY A 649 -6.83 -14.09 -8.81
N ALA A 650 -5.98 -14.14 -7.79
CA ALA A 650 -6.13 -13.38 -6.55
C ALA A 650 -6.20 -11.87 -6.83
N ASN A 651 -5.30 -11.37 -7.69
CA ASN A 651 -5.27 -9.95 -8.07
C ASN A 651 -6.54 -9.49 -8.82
N MET A 652 -7.10 -10.33 -9.69
CA MET A 652 -8.26 -10.00 -10.51
C MET A 652 -9.58 -10.05 -9.73
N GLN A 653 -9.71 -10.93 -8.73
CA GLN A 653 -10.88 -10.94 -7.85
C GLN A 653 -11.10 -9.58 -7.16
N ARG A 654 -10.02 -8.90 -6.75
CA ARG A 654 -10.09 -7.53 -6.17
C ARG A 654 -10.57 -6.47 -7.16
N GLN A 655 -10.45 -6.72 -8.46
CA GLN A 655 -10.85 -5.81 -9.53
C GLN A 655 -12.28 -6.07 -10.03
N ALA A 656 -12.97 -7.07 -9.49
CA ALA A 656 -14.33 -7.43 -9.90
C ALA A 656 -15.32 -6.33 -9.51
N VAL A 657 -16.14 -5.89 -10.47
CA VAL A 657 -17.11 -4.81 -10.25
C VAL A 657 -18.39 -5.38 -9.63
N PRO A 658 -18.98 -4.69 -8.63
CA PRO A 658 -20.28 -5.06 -8.10
C PRO A 658 -21.37 -5.02 -9.18
N LEU A 659 -22.05 -6.15 -9.34
CA LEU A 659 -23.16 -6.31 -10.27
C LEU A 659 -24.46 -5.86 -9.60
N ILE A 660 -25.47 -5.54 -10.42
CA ILE A 660 -26.80 -5.18 -9.90
C ILE A 660 -27.39 -6.36 -9.11
N ASN A 661 -27.23 -7.59 -9.60
CA ASN A 661 -27.72 -8.80 -8.93
C ASN A 661 -26.61 -9.86 -8.87
N PRO A 662 -25.71 -9.80 -7.87
CA PRO A 662 -24.64 -10.78 -7.73
C PRO A 662 -25.18 -12.14 -7.29
N HIS A 663 -24.51 -13.22 -7.72
CA HIS A 663 -24.82 -14.59 -7.28
C HIS A 663 -23.58 -15.27 -6.70
N ALA A 664 -23.74 -15.97 -5.58
CA ALA A 664 -22.69 -16.71 -4.92
C ALA A 664 -22.14 -17.81 -5.84
N PRO A 665 -20.84 -18.15 -5.76
CA PRO A 665 -20.27 -19.20 -6.58
C PRO A 665 -20.88 -20.57 -6.24
N LEU A 666 -21.22 -21.36 -7.26
CA LEU A 666 -21.68 -22.74 -7.06
C LEU A 666 -20.60 -23.61 -6.41
N VAL A 667 -19.34 -23.37 -6.77
CA VAL A 667 -18.14 -23.99 -6.19
C VAL A 667 -17.37 -22.93 -5.42
N SER A 668 -17.42 -23.00 -4.09
CA SER A 668 -16.76 -22.10 -3.15
C SER A 668 -15.60 -22.82 -2.46
N THR A 669 -14.81 -22.12 -1.64
CA THR A 669 -13.82 -22.72 -0.72
C THR A 669 -14.26 -22.70 0.75
N GLY A 670 -15.39 -22.05 1.05
CA GLY A 670 -15.91 -21.84 2.40
C GLY A 670 -15.38 -20.59 3.11
N ILE A 671 -14.32 -19.95 2.60
CA ILE A 671 -13.81 -18.69 3.18
C ILE A 671 -14.67 -17.48 2.82
N ASP A 672 -15.50 -17.60 1.77
CA ASP A 672 -16.31 -16.52 1.22
C ASP A 672 -17.22 -15.85 2.27
N TYR A 673 -17.81 -16.63 3.17
CA TYR A 673 -18.63 -16.13 4.29
C TYR A 673 -17.80 -15.24 5.24
N LYS A 674 -16.65 -15.75 5.70
CA LYS A 674 -15.79 -15.02 6.63
C LYS A 674 -15.19 -13.76 5.99
N ALA A 675 -14.82 -13.83 4.72
CA ALA A 675 -14.32 -12.68 3.96
C ALA A 675 -15.40 -11.60 3.79
N ALA A 676 -16.64 -11.99 3.48
CA ALA A 676 -17.78 -11.08 3.40
C ALA A 676 -18.09 -10.42 4.75
N HIS A 677 -18.17 -11.23 5.82
CA HIS A 677 -18.44 -10.79 7.18
C HIS A 677 -17.41 -9.77 7.68
N ASP A 678 -16.12 -10.14 7.67
CA ASP A 678 -15.05 -9.32 8.26
C ASP A 678 -14.61 -8.14 7.36
N SER A 679 -15.10 -8.07 6.11
CA SER A 679 -14.83 -6.92 5.23
C SER A 679 -15.32 -5.59 5.82
N GLY A 680 -16.38 -5.65 6.64
CA GLY A 680 -17.07 -4.51 7.23
C GLY A 680 -18.20 -3.95 6.37
N VAL A 681 -18.46 -4.49 5.17
CA VAL A 681 -19.50 -3.98 4.27
C VAL A 681 -20.87 -4.63 4.52
N ALA A 682 -20.88 -5.85 5.07
CA ALA A 682 -22.08 -6.47 5.60
C ALA A 682 -22.59 -5.69 6.81
N LEU A 683 -23.91 -5.61 6.98
CA LEU A 683 -24.51 -5.05 8.18
C LEU A 683 -24.65 -6.17 9.22
N ILE A 684 -23.98 -6.03 10.36
CA ILE A 684 -23.90 -7.07 11.40
C ILE A 684 -24.74 -6.67 12.63
N ALA A 685 -25.43 -7.64 13.23
CA ALA A 685 -26.18 -7.47 14.47
C ALA A 685 -25.23 -7.30 15.65
N LYS A 686 -25.37 -6.21 16.41
CA LYS A 686 -24.53 -5.94 17.59
C LYS A 686 -24.92 -6.81 18.79
N LYS A 687 -26.19 -7.19 18.87
CA LYS A 687 -26.79 -7.89 20.00
C LYS A 687 -27.86 -8.87 19.53
N PRO A 688 -28.12 -9.95 20.29
CA PRO A 688 -29.18 -10.88 19.97
C PRO A 688 -30.57 -10.25 20.14
N GLY A 689 -31.52 -10.64 19.31
CA GLY A 689 -32.87 -10.11 19.38
C GLY A 689 -33.79 -10.67 18.30
N THR A 690 -35.02 -10.16 18.26
CA THR A 690 -36.01 -10.54 17.24
C THR A 690 -36.25 -9.38 16.29
N VAL A 691 -36.18 -9.66 14.98
CA VAL A 691 -36.42 -8.65 13.94
C VAL A 691 -37.89 -8.22 13.97
N GLU A 692 -38.14 -6.96 14.31
CA GLU A 692 -39.49 -6.40 14.40
C GLU A 692 -39.93 -5.73 13.10
N TYR A 693 -38.99 -5.09 12.40
CA TYR A 693 -39.26 -4.33 11.18
C TYR A 693 -38.09 -4.44 10.20
N VAL A 694 -38.40 -4.59 8.92
CA VAL A 694 -37.44 -4.62 7.81
C VAL A 694 -38.02 -3.84 6.65
N ASP A 695 -37.25 -2.89 6.12
CA ASP A 695 -37.48 -2.31 4.80
C ASP A 695 -36.15 -2.17 4.03
N ALA A 696 -36.21 -1.52 2.86
CA ALA A 696 -35.04 -1.36 2.00
C ALA A 696 -33.98 -0.36 2.54
N ARG A 697 -34.25 0.37 3.62
CA ARG A 697 -33.43 1.45 4.17
C ARG A 697 -33.05 1.23 5.64
N GLU A 698 -33.81 0.46 6.40
CA GLU A 698 -33.52 0.17 7.79
C GLU A 698 -34.03 -1.21 8.24
N VAL A 699 -33.36 -1.74 9.26
CA VAL A 699 -33.73 -2.96 9.99
C VAL A 699 -33.83 -2.61 11.47
N ARG A 700 -34.90 -3.02 12.14
CA ARG A 700 -35.10 -2.80 13.57
C ARG A 700 -35.17 -4.13 14.32
N VAL A 701 -34.29 -4.30 15.31
CA VAL A 701 -34.16 -5.51 16.12
C VAL A 701 -34.56 -5.20 17.55
N ARG A 702 -35.53 -5.96 18.07
CA ARG A 702 -36.00 -5.88 19.45
C ARG A 702 -35.16 -6.81 20.32
N GLU A 703 -34.44 -6.24 21.28
CA GLU A 703 -33.65 -6.98 22.27
C GLU A 703 -34.58 -7.71 23.28
N GLU A 704 -34.02 -8.67 24.01
CA GLU A 704 -34.74 -9.40 25.08
C GLU A 704 -35.17 -8.48 26.24
N ASP A 705 -34.45 -7.37 26.47
CA ASP A 705 -34.77 -6.36 27.49
C ASP A 705 -35.87 -5.36 27.05
N GLY A 706 -36.33 -5.47 25.80
CA GLY A 706 -37.35 -4.61 25.20
C GLY A 706 -36.81 -3.36 24.51
N SER A 707 -35.50 -3.10 24.52
CA SER A 707 -34.88 -2.01 23.75
C SER A 707 -34.90 -2.27 22.24
N LEU A 708 -34.86 -1.20 21.44
CA LEU A 708 -34.95 -1.28 19.98
C LEU A 708 -33.67 -0.75 19.34
N ASP A 709 -32.90 -1.65 18.74
CA ASP A 709 -31.78 -1.28 17.91
C ASP A 709 -32.24 -1.02 16.48
N THR A 710 -31.89 0.15 15.94
CA THR A 710 -32.21 0.55 14.57
C THR A 710 -30.94 0.64 13.74
N TYR A 711 -30.87 -0.16 12.68
CA TYR A 711 -29.74 -0.23 11.77
C TYR A 711 -30.13 0.41 10.43
N LYS A 712 -29.39 1.43 10.00
CA LYS A 712 -29.59 2.10 8.70
C LYS A 712 -28.77 1.41 7.61
N LEU A 713 -29.35 1.22 6.43
CA LEU A 713 -28.72 0.59 5.27
C LEU A 713 -28.15 1.64 4.31
N MET A 714 -26.98 1.36 3.76
CA MET A 714 -26.37 2.15 2.68
C MET A 714 -27.11 1.93 1.36
N LYS A 715 -27.59 3.00 0.72
CA LYS A 715 -28.32 2.92 -0.57
C LYS A 715 -27.67 3.80 -1.63
N PHE A 716 -27.30 3.19 -2.75
CA PHE A 716 -26.72 3.88 -3.90
C PHE A 716 -25.59 4.85 -3.54
N ARG A 717 -24.72 4.42 -2.62
CA ARG A 717 -23.59 5.23 -2.17
C ARG A 717 -22.45 5.10 -3.18
N ARG A 718 -21.80 6.21 -3.53
CA ARG A 718 -20.58 6.21 -4.33
C ARG A 718 -19.39 5.69 -3.50
N SER A 719 -18.61 4.77 -4.08
CA SER A 719 -17.31 4.39 -3.52
C SER A 719 -16.17 5.28 -4.03
N ASN A 720 -14.99 5.20 -3.40
CA ASN A 720 -13.79 5.90 -3.90
C ASN A 720 -13.51 5.64 -5.40
N GLY A 721 -13.78 4.43 -5.89
CA GLY A 721 -13.60 4.01 -7.28
C GLY A 721 -14.81 4.26 -8.19
N GLY A 722 -15.78 5.06 -7.74
CA GLY A 722 -17.01 5.37 -8.47
C GLY A 722 -17.95 4.18 -8.65
N LYS A 723 -17.87 3.16 -7.79
CA LYS A 723 -18.75 1.98 -7.83
C LYS A 723 -19.94 2.16 -6.89
N ASN A 724 -20.99 1.37 -7.12
CA ASN A 724 -22.21 1.40 -6.32
C ASN A 724 -22.10 0.55 -5.05
N TYR A 725 -22.16 1.19 -3.88
CA TYR A 725 -22.32 0.53 -2.58
C TYR A 725 -23.78 0.57 -2.18
N ASN A 726 -24.41 -0.59 -2.21
CA ASN A 726 -25.84 -0.73 -1.96
C ASN A 726 -26.11 -1.99 -1.15
N GLN A 727 -26.61 -1.80 0.07
CA GLN A 727 -27.00 -2.87 0.97
C GLN A 727 -28.43 -3.36 0.73
N ARG A 728 -28.66 -4.65 1.00
CA ARG A 728 -29.97 -5.31 0.87
C ARG A 728 -30.23 -6.17 2.11
N PRO A 729 -31.36 -6.00 2.80
CA PRO A 729 -31.67 -6.82 3.97
C PRO A 729 -31.87 -8.28 3.57
N ILE A 730 -31.35 -9.21 4.36
CA ILE A 730 -31.54 -10.66 4.17
C ILE A 730 -32.51 -11.26 5.19
N VAL A 731 -32.57 -10.67 6.39
CA VAL A 731 -33.42 -11.11 7.48
C VAL A 731 -34.89 -10.79 7.23
N LYS A 732 -35.77 -11.60 7.82
CA LYS A 732 -37.23 -11.43 7.73
C LYS A 732 -37.83 -10.99 9.05
N VAL A 733 -38.99 -10.32 8.99
CA VAL A 733 -39.75 -9.94 10.20
C VAL A 733 -40.13 -11.21 10.98
N GLY A 734 -39.86 -11.20 12.29
CA GLY A 734 -40.07 -12.32 13.20
C GLY A 734 -38.91 -13.31 13.28
N GLU A 735 -37.82 -13.09 12.53
CA GLU A 735 -36.61 -13.90 12.61
C GLU A 735 -35.80 -13.55 13.86
N HIS A 736 -35.24 -14.58 14.52
CA HIS A 736 -34.33 -14.39 15.65
C HIS A 736 -32.89 -14.30 15.13
N VAL A 737 -32.22 -13.22 15.49
CA VAL A 737 -30.82 -12.93 15.13
C VAL A 737 -29.97 -12.99 16.39
N ASP A 738 -28.81 -13.62 16.28
CA ASP A 738 -27.80 -13.66 17.32
C ASP A 738 -26.86 -12.46 17.14
N ALA A 739 -26.05 -12.14 18.16
CA ALA A 739 -24.95 -11.21 17.96
C ALA A 739 -23.99 -11.77 16.91
N ASP A 740 -23.42 -10.90 16.06
CA ASP A 740 -22.52 -11.25 14.96
C ASP A 740 -23.23 -11.86 13.72
N ASP A 741 -24.56 -11.91 13.68
CA ASP A 741 -25.28 -12.32 12.46
C ASP A 741 -25.33 -11.21 11.42
N VAL A 742 -25.24 -11.60 10.14
CA VAL A 742 -25.46 -10.69 9.01
C VAL A 742 -26.96 -10.36 8.87
N LEU A 743 -27.30 -9.08 9.00
CA LEU A 743 -28.65 -8.53 8.82
C LEU A 743 -28.91 -8.13 7.36
N ALA A 744 -27.88 -7.60 6.68
CA ALA A 744 -27.98 -7.14 5.30
C ALA A 744 -26.67 -7.39 4.53
N ASP A 745 -26.83 -7.83 3.28
CA ASP A 745 -25.74 -8.00 2.33
C ASP A 745 -25.22 -6.66 1.82
N GLY A 746 -23.92 -6.56 1.62
CA GLY A 746 -23.25 -5.45 0.96
C GLY A 746 -23.23 -5.57 -0.58
N PRO A 747 -22.43 -4.74 -1.27
CA PRO A 747 -22.15 -4.91 -2.69
C PRO A 747 -21.37 -6.22 -2.91
N SER A 748 -21.65 -6.92 -4.01
CA SER A 748 -21.02 -8.21 -4.33
C SER A 748 -21.18 -9.27 -3.23
N MET A 749 -22.37 -9.38 -2.65
CA MET A 749 -22.72 -10.37 -1.63
C MET A 749 -24.09 -11.00 -1.92
N GLU A 750 -24.27 -12.25 -1.51
CA GLU A 750 -25.57 -12.96 -1.52
C GLU A 750 -25.68 -13.92 -0.33
N GLU A 751 -26.69 -13.71 0.51
CA GLU A 751 -26.98 -14.51 1.72
C GLU A 751 -25.79 -14.60 2.69
N GLY A 752 -25.06 -13.49 2.87
CA GLY A 752 -23.89 -13.39 3.76
C GLY A 752 -22.57 -13.90 3.16
N GLU A 753 -22.57 -14.44 1.94
CA GLU A 753 -21.35 -14.87 1.25
C GLU A 753 -20.87 -13.87 0.21
N LEU A 754 -19.57 -13.91 -0.08
CA LEU A 754 -18.97 -13.14 -1.15
C LEU A 754 -19.44 -13.64 -2.54
N ALA A 755 -19.94 -12.72 -3.35
CA ALA A 755 -20.50 -12.98 -4.68
C ALA A 755 -19.95 -11.96 -5.70
N LEU A 756 -18.72 -12.20 -6.17
CA LEU A 756 -18.00 -11.25 -7.04
C LEU A 756 -18.43 -11.29 -8.52
N GLY A 757 -19.15 -12.32 -8.93
CA GLY A 757 -19.46 -12.58 -10.34
C GLY A 757 -20.78 -13.33 -10.53
N GLN A 758 -20.80 -14.18 -11.56
CA GLN A 758 -21.97 -14.98 -11.96
C GLN A 758 -21.55 -16.40 -12.30
N ASN A 759 -22.52 -17.31 -12.44
CA ASN A 759 -22.29 -18.73 -12.78
C ASN A 759 -22.81 -19.08 -14.21
N PRO A 760 -22.23 -18.52 -15.29
CA PRO A 760 -22.64 -18.82 -16.66
C PRO A 760 -22.36 -20.29 -17.05
N LEU A 761 -23.01 -20.74 -18.13
CA LEU A 761 -22.67 -21.98 -18.82
C LEU A 761 -21.53 -21.73 -19.81
N ILE A 762 -20.37 -22.35 -19.58
CA ILE A 762 -19.17 -22.16 -20.38
C ILE A 762 -18.87 -23.39 -21.23
N ALA A 763 -18.44 -23.18 -22.47
CA ALA A 763 -17.91 -24.22 -23.35
C ALA A 763 -16.46 -23.94 -23.76
N PHE A 764 -15.60 -24.97 -23.70
CA PHE A 764 -14.24 -24.91 -24.21
C PHE A 764 -14.17 -25.42 -25.66
N MET A 765 -14.25 -24.50 -26.62
CA MET A 765 -14.20 -24.79 -28.06
C MET A 765 -13.70 -23.57 -28.82
N THR A 766 -13.19 -23.74 -30.03
CA THR A 766 -12.91 -22.60 -30.93
C THR A 766 -14.16 -22.25 -31.74
N TRP A 767 -14.45 -20.97 -31.91
CA TRP A 767 -15.62 -20.53 -32.67
C TRP A 767 -15.26 -19.36 -33.59
N GLN A 768 -15.13 -19.67 -34.89
CA GLN A 768 -14.91 -18.73 -36.01
C GLN A 768 -13.80 -17.67 -35.81
N GLY A 769 -12.84 -17.95 -34.93
CA GLY A 769 -11.76 -17.01 -34.59
C GLY A 769 -12.17 -15.89 -33.63
N TYR A 770 -13.43 -15.82 -33.19
CA TYR A 770 -13.87 -14.78 -32.24
C TYR A 770 -13.28 -14.98 -30.85
N ASN A 771 -12.96 -16.21 -30.47
CA ASN A 771 -12.20 -16.50 -29.25
C ASN A 771 -10.74 -16.86 -29.53
N PHE A 772 -10.14 -16.23 -30.55
CA PHE A 772 -8.72 -16.34 -30.81
C PHE A 772 -7.90 -15.73 -29.65
N GLU A 773 -6.76 -16.36 -29.34
CA GLU A 773 -5.96 -16.04 -28.14
C GLU A 773 -6.80 -16.06 -26.85
N ASP A 774 -7.00 -14.89 -26.24
CA ASP A 774 -7.73 -14.67 -24.99
C ASP A 774 -9.05 -13.93 -25.20
N ALA A 775 -9.52 -13.85 -26.45
CA ALA A 775 -10.82 -13.25 -26.72
C ALA A 775 -11.96 -14.14 -26.21
N ILE A 776 -13.05 -13.49 -25.78
CA ILE A 776 -14.22 -14.16 -25.22
C ILE A 776 -15.42 -13.85 -26.11
N ALA A 777 -16.14 -14.89 -26.52
CA ALA A 777 -17.42 -14.75 -27.18
C ALA A 777 -18.55 -15.00 -26.17
N ILE A 778 -19.54 -14.10 -26.13
CA ILE A 778 -20.64 -14.15 -25.16
C ILE A 778 -22.00 -14.19 -25.84
N ASN A 779 -22.97 -14.81 -25.18
CA ASN A 779 -24.37 -14.85 -25.60
C ASN A 779 -25.06 -13.50 -25.33
N GLU A 780 -25.86 -13.02 -26.29
CA GLU A 780 -26.70 -11.83 -26.18
C GLU A 780 -27.65 -11.90 -24.97
N ARG A 781 -28.08 -13.10 -24.55
CA ARG A 781 -28.86 -13.33 -23.34
C ARG A 781 -28.24 -12.66 -22.11
N LEU A 782 -26.92 -12.71 -21.96
CA LEU A 782 -26.21 -12.09 -20.83
C LEU A 782 -26.36 -10.55 -20.79
N VAL A 783 -26.59 -9.93 -21.94
CA VAL A 783 -26.85 -8.49 -22.10
C VAL A 783 -28.33 -8.18 -21.91
N LYS A 784 -29.22 -9.01 -22.44
CA LYS A 784 -30.69 -8.88 -22.31
C LYS A 784 -31.14 -9.02 -20.85
N ASP A 785 -30.65 -10.03 -20.16
CA ASP A 785 -31.02 -10.37 -18.78
C ASP A 785 -30.23 -9.56 -17.72
N ASP A 786 -29.43 -8.57 -18.16
CA ASP A 786 -28.61 -7.71 -17.30
C ASP A 786 -27.61 -8.46 -16.37
N VAL A 787 -27.20 -9.67 -16.75
CA VAL A 787 -26.37 -10.59 -15.92
C VAL A 787 -25.06 -9.94 -15.44
N TYR A 788 -24.37 -9.24 -16.32
CA TYR A 788 -23.11 -8.53 -16.04
C TYR A 788 -23.24 -7.01 -16.08
N THR A 789 -24.37 -6.51 -15.57
CA THR A 789 -24.62 -5.07 -15.49
C THR A 789 -24.18 -4.49 -14.16
N SER A 790 -23.46 -3.38 -14.20
CA SER A 790 -22.96 -2.65 -13.03
C SER A 790 -23.52 -1.23 -12.99
N ILE A 791 -23.56 -0.64 -11.78
CA ILE A 791 -23.92 0.77 -11.59
C ILE A 791 -22.66 1.53 -11.19
N HIS A 792 -22.41 2.63 -11.88
CA HIS A 792 -21.31 3.55 -11.64
C HIS A 792 -21.87 4.89 -11.22
N ILE A 793 -21.26 5.51 -10.21
CA ILE A 793 -21.71 6.80 -9.70
C ILE A 793 -20.53 7.75 -9.74
N GLU A 794 -20.65 8.79 -10.55
CA GLU A 794 -19.68 9.87 -10.66
C GLU A 794 -20.23 11.12 -9.98
N SER A 795 -19.32 11.91 -9.39
CA SER A 795 -19.64 13.17 -8.74
C SER A 795 -18.93 14.29 -9.46
N TYR A 796 -19.67 15.33 -9.81
CA TYR A 796 -19.13 16.53 -10.43
C TYR A 796 -19.44 17.74 -9.55
N GLU A 797 -18.46 18.62 -9.41
CA GLU A 797 -18.52 19.73 -8.46
C GLU A 797 -18.35 21.06 -9.19
N SER A 798 -19.15 22.04 -8.78
CA SER A 798 -19.03 23.44 -9.19
C SER A 798 -19.00 24.32 -7.95
N GLU A 799 -18.03 25.23 -7.91
CA GLU A 799 -17.89 26.20 -6.83
C GLU A 799 -18.10 27.62 -7.38
N ALA A 800 -18.81 28.45 -6.60
CA ALA A 800 -18.94 29.88 -6.81
C ALA A 800 -17.98 30.61 -5.86
N ARG A 801 -17.02 31.35 -6.45
CA ARG A 801 -15.92 31.99 -5.74
C ARG A 801 -16.01 33.51 -5.76
N GLU A 802 -15.41 34.14 -4.76
CA GLU A 802 -15.14 35.58 -4.80
C GLU A 802 -13.94 35.85 -5.72
N THR A 803 -14.18 36.55 -6.84
CA THR A 803 -13.11 37.01 -7.72
C THR A 803 -12.80 38.49 -7.48
N LYS A 804 -11.66 38.96 -8.00
CA LYS A 804 -11.27 40.38 -7.91
C LYS A 804 -12.27 41.34 -8.58
N LEU A 805 -13.04 40.85 -9.56
CA LEU A 805 -13.97 41.66 -10.36
C LEU A 805 -15.42 41.58 -9.84
N GLY A 806 -15.69 40.68 -8.88
CA GLY A 806 -17.02 40.40 -8.36
C GLY A 806 -17.18 38.92 -7.99
N PRO A 807 -18.22 38.55 -7.25
CA PRO A 807 -18.53 37.15 -6.98
C PRO A 807 -18.95 36.42 -8.27
N GLU A 808 -18.62 35.14 -8.37
CA GLU A 808 -19.27 34.24 -9.33
C GLU A 808 -20.67 33.91 -8.82
N GLU A 809 -21.63 33.81 -9.73
CA GLU A 809 -23.02 33.51 -9.40
C GLU A 809 -23.45 32.22 -10.10
N MET A 810 -24.15 31.36 -9.36
CA MET A 810 -24.87 30.21 -9.94
C MET A 810 -26.27 30.70 -10.32
N THR A 811 -26.64 30.55 -11.59
CA THR A 811 -27.90 31.08 -12.12
C THR A 811 -28.32 30.35 -13.38
N ARG A 812 -29.64 30.30 -13.60
CA ARG A 812 -30.25 29.85 -14.86
C ARG A 812 -30.01 30.83 -16.01
N GLU A 813 -29.74 32.11 -15.73
CA GLU A 813 -29.56 33.17 -16.73
C GLU A 813 -28.16 33.13 -17.38
N ILE A 814 -27.92 32.14 -18.23
CA ILE A 814 -26.61 31.92 -18.88
C ILE A 814 -26.55 32.64 -20.24
N PRO A 815 -25.47 33.39 -20.55
CA PRO A 815 -25.34 34.06 -21.84
C PRO A 815 -25.16 33.07 -23.00
N ASN A 816 -25.79 33.37 -24.15
CA ASN A 816 -25.63 32.65 -25.42
C ASN A 816 -26.05 31.16 -25.38
N VAL A 817 -26.88 30.77 -24.41
CA VAL A 817 -27.47 29.43 -24.30
C VAL A 817 -28.97 29.52 -24.62
N GLY A 818 -29.46 28.64 -25.49
CA GLY A 818 -30.88 28.58 -25.85
C GLY A 818 -31.74 27.88 -24.79
N ASP A 819 -33.05 28.16 -24.78
CA ASP A 819 -34.00 27.63 -23.78
C ASP A 819 -34.03 26.09 -23.71
N ASP A 820 -33.78 25.40 -24.84
CA ASP A 820 -33.74 23.94 -24.90
C ASP A 820 -32.65 23.35 -24.00
N ALA A 821 -31.48 24.00 -23.92
CA ALA A 821 -30.37 23.56 -23.07
C ALA A 821 -30.58 23.89 -21.58
N LEU A 822 -31.55 24.75 -21.26
CA LEU A 822 -31.91 25.14 -19.89
C LEU A 822 -33.11 24.35 -19.35
N LYS A 823 -33.69 23.45 -20.16
CA LYS A 823 -34.93 22.71 -19.85
C LYS A 823 -34.85 21.94 -18.53
N ASP A 824 -33.68 21.38 -18.22
CA ASP A 824 -33.49 20.49 -17.08
C ASP A 824 -32.90 21.16 -15.83
N LEU A 825 -32.58 22.46 -15.95
CA LEU A 825 -32.21 23.31 -14.82
C LEU A 825 -33.45 23.79 -14.07
N ASP A 826 -33.31 24.06 -12.77
CA ASP A 826 -34.29 24.72 -11.92
C ASP A 826 -34.16 26.25 -11.97
N GLU A 827 -34.75 26.96 -10.99
CA GLU A 827 -34.69 28.42 -10.89
C GLU A 827 -33.31 28.93 -10.46
N ASP A 828 -32.59 28.14 -9.66
CA ASP A 828 -31.24 28.43 -9.17
C ASP A 828 -30.14 28.07 -10.20
N GLY A 829 -30.54 27.50 -11.35
CA GLY A 829 -29.63 27.09 -12.41
C GLY A 829 -28.97 25.73 -12.17
N ILE A 830 -29.57 24.88 -11.34
CA ILE A 830 -29.05 23.55 -10.98
C ILE A 830 -29.93 22.47 -11.63
N VAL A 831 -29.31 21.38 -12.10
CA VAL A 831 -30.06 20.29 -12.73
C VAL A 831 -30.97 19.58 -11.72
N ARG A 832 -32.21 19.25 -12.16
CA ARG A 832 -33.16 18.53 -11.30
C ARG A 832 -32.78 17.06 -11.10
N VAL A 833 -32.99 16.55 -9.89
CA VAL A 833 -32.83 15.12 -9.57
C VAL A 833 -33.80 14.28 -10.42
N GLY A 834 -33.29 13.19 -11.01
CA GLY A 834 -34.03 12.31 -11.92
C GLY A 834 -34.00 12.72 -13.39
N ALA A 835 -33.34 13.83 -13.75
CA ALA A 835 -33.10 14.16 -15.16
C ALA A 835 -32.10 13.17 -15.79
N GLU A 836 -32.35 12.81 -17.05
CA GLU A 836 -31.40 12.06 -17.87
C GLU A 836 -30.59 13.05 -18.70
N VAL A 837 -29.28 13.05 -18.50
CA VAL A 837 -28.35 14.02 -19.07
C VAL A 837 -27.33 13.32 -19.96
N HIS A 838 -26.94 14.01 -21.03
CA HIS A 838 -25.99 13.55 -22.03
C HIS A 838 -24.74 14.43 -22.04
N ASP A 839 -23.71 13.97 -22.75
CA ASP A 839 -22.45 14.71 -22.90
C ASP A 839 -22.69 16.15 -23.40
N GLY A 840 -22.19 17.14 -22.65
CA GLY A 840 -22.31 18.56 -22.97
C GLY A 840 -23.52 19.29 -22.34
N ASP A 841 -24.48 18.56 -21.77
CA ASP A 841 -25.61 19.13 -21.04
C ASP A 841 -25.13 19.90 -19.80
N ILE A 842 -25.86 20.94 -19.42
CA ILE A 842 -25.51 21.82 -18.29
C ILE A 842 -26.02 21.18 -16.99
N LEU A 843 -25.11 20.97 -16.04
CA LEU A 843 -25.42 20.48 -14.69
C LEU A 843 -25.64 21.64 -13.71
N VAL A 844 -24.78 22.65 -13.77
CA VAL A 844 -24.86 23.84 -12.92
C VAL A 844 -24.50 25.05 -13.77
N GLY A 845 -25.49 25.93 -13.99
CA GLY A 845 -25.32 27.22 -14.61
C GLY A 845 -24.46 28.12 -13.75
N LYS A 846 -23.31 28.56 -14.27
CA LYS A 846 -22.39 29.45 -13.55
C LYS A 846 -21.91 30.57 -14.45
N VAL A 847 -21.97 31.79 -13.95
CA VAL A 847 -21.49 32.99 -14.63
C VAL A 847 -20.36 33.63 -13.84
N THR A 848 -19.25 33.95 -14.53
CA THR A 848 -18.10 34.65 -13.92
C THR A 848 -18.02 36.07 -14.48
N PRO A 849 -17.85 37.11 -13.63
CA PRO A 849 -17.59 38.46 -14.09
C PRO A 849 -16.31 38.53 -14.95
N LYS A 850 -16.41 39.15 -16.13
CA LYS A 850 -15.30 39.34 -17.05
C LYS A 850 -14.98 40.84 -17.12
N GLY A 851 -13.71 41.19 -16.93
CA GLY A 851 -13.24 42.55 -17.18
C GLY A 851 -13.38 42.90 -18.66
N MET A 852 -13.61 44.17 -19.00
CA MET A 852 -13.63 44.60 -20.39
C MET A 852 -12.23 44.42 -20.99
N THR A 853 -12.03 43.32 -21.72
CA THR A 853 -10.86 43.09 -22.58
C THR A 853 -11.04 43.87 -23.89
N GLU A 854 -9.95 44.34 -24.49
CA GLU A 854 -10.00 44.82 -25.88
C GLU A 854 -10.42 43.66 -26.78
N LEU A 855 -11.65 43.74 -27.31
CA LEU A 855 -12.17 42.81 -28.31
C LEU A 855 -11.30 42.90 -29.57
N SER A 856 -11.12 41.77 -30.26
CA SER A 856 -10.42 41.76 -31.54
C SER A 856 -11.14 42.66 -32.56
N ALA A 857 -10.46 43.09 -33.62
CA ALA A 857 -11.09 43.93 -34.64
C ALA A 857 -12.34 43.26 -35.26
N GLU A 858 -12.28 41.94 -35.44
CA GLU A 858 -13.35 41.09 -35.93
C GLU A 858 -14.51 40.99 -34.94
N GLU A 859 -14.22 40.74 -33.65
CA GLU A 859 -15.25 40.71 -32.60
C GLU A 859 -15.93 42.07 -32.43
N ARG A 860 -15.17 43.17 -32.50
CA ARG A 860 -15.73 44.54 -32.47
C ARG A 860 -16.68 44.80 -33.64
N LEU A 861 -16.31 44.34 -34.83
CA LEU A 861 -17.16 44.44 -36.02
C LEU A 861 -18.43 43.60 -35.87
N LEU A 862 -18.31 42.36 -35.41
CA LEU A 862 -19.46 41.47 -35.15
C LEU A 862 -20.43 42.09 -34.14
N HIS A 863 -19.94 42.61 -33.03
CA HIS A 863 -20.75 43.32 -32.05
C HIS A 863 -21.45 44.55 -32.64
N ALA A 864 -20.77 45.32 -33.51
CA ALA A 864 -21.37 46.47 -34.17
C ALA A 864 -22.47 46.07 -35.18
N ILE A 865 -22.33 44.93 -35.85
CA ILE A 865 -23.32 44.41 -36.80
C ILE A 865 -24.55 43.86 -36.08
N PHE A 866 -24.36 43.02 -35.04
CA PHE A 866 -25.46 42.35 -34.34
C PHE A 866 -26.10 43.22 -33.24
N GLY A 867 -25.51 44.35 -32.90
CA GLY A 867 -26.02 45.24 -31.84
C GLY A 867 -25.97 44.60 -30.44
N GLU A 868 -25.22 43.51 -30.28
CA GLU A 868 -25.04 42.85 -28.99
C GLU A 868 -24.14 43.70 -28.08
N LYS A 869 -24.73 44.17 -26.98
CA LYS A 869 -23.94 44.78 -25.90
C LYS A 869 -22.97 43.73 -25.37
N SER A 870 -21.71 44.11 -25.17
CA SER A 870 -20.73 43.30 -24.46
C SER A 870 -21.30 42.94 -23.08
N ARG A 871 -21.71 41.67 -22.89
CA ARG A 871 -22.16 41.20 -21.59
C ARG A 871 -20.95 41.17 -20.64
N GLU A 872 -21.16 41.62 -19.41
CA GLU A 872 -20.11 41.75 -18.40
C GLU A 872 -19.73 40.40 -17.75
N VAL A 873 -20.35 39.30 -18.17
CA VAL A 873 -20.18 37.96 -17.61
C VAL A 873 -19.90 36.92 -18.69
N ARG A 874 -19.13 35.88 -18.35
CA ARG A 874 -18.84 34.71 -19.20
C ARG A 874 -19.46 33.44 -18.62
N ASP A 875 -19.85 32.51 -19.50
CA ASP A 875 -20.29 31.16 -19.12
C ASP A 875 -19.11 30.35 -18.59
N THR A 876 -19.20 29.89 -17.35
CA THR A 876 -18.27 28.95 -16.69
C THR A 876 -19.02 27.78 -16.08
N SER A 877 -20.18 27.45 -16.65
CA SER A 877 -21.08 26.41 -16.18
C SER A 877 -20.43 25.03 -16.18
N LEU A 878 -20.83 24.21 -15.21
CA LEU A 878 -20.47 22.81 -15.14
C LEU A 878 -21.29 22.04 -16.18
N ARG A 879 -20.60 21.33 -17.06
CA ARG A 879 -21.22 20.49 -18.10
C ARG A 879 -20.84 19.02 -17.91
N VAL A 880 -21.71 18.13 -18.36
CA VAL A 880 -21.42 16.69 -18.37
C VAL A 880 -20.21 16.44 -19.28
N PRO A 881 -19.13 15.78 -18.77
CA PRO A 881 -17.97 15.46 -19.60
C PRO A 881 -18.30 14.37 -20.63
N HIS A 882 -17.43 14.20 -21.61
CA HIS A 882 -17.59 13.13 -22.60
C HIS A 882 -17.57 11.73 -21.95
N GLY A 883 -18.60 10.92 -22.24
CA GLY A 883 -18.84 9.62 -21.59
C GLY A 883 -19.43 9.71 -20.17
N GLY A 884 -19.82 10.92 -19.73
CA GLY A 884 -20.36 11.20 -18.40
C GLY A 884 -21.88 11.08 -18.30
N GLY A 885 -22.60 10.95 -19.42
CA GLY A 885 -24.06 10.89 -19.45
C GLY A 885 -24.68 9.79 -18.58
N GLY A 886 -25.86 10.06 -18.02
CA GLY A 886 -26.57 9.17 -17.11
C GLY A 886 -27.76 9.85 -16.43
N ILE A 887 -28.25 9.27 -15.34
CA ILE A 887 -29.37 9.83 -14.58
C ILE A 887 -28.82 10.59 -13.37
N VAL A 888 -29.27 11.83 -13.17
CA VAL A 888 -28.97 12.61 -11.96
C VAL A 888 -29.61 11.93 -10.75
N GLN A 889 -28.78 11.34 -9.90
CA GLN A 889 -29.21 10.58 -8.72
C GLN A 889 -29.50 11.50 -7.53
N ASP A 890 -28.59 12.44 -7.27
CA ASP A 890 -28.64 13.32 -6.10
C ASP A 890 -27.89 14.62 -6.38
N VAL A 891 -28.28 15.68 -5.68
CA VAL A 891 -27.63 16.99 -5.74
C VAL A 891 -27.46 17.51 -4.32
N LYS A 892 -26.21 17.83 -3.95
CA LYS A 892 -25.87 18.40 -2.64
C LYS A 892 -25.42 19.84 -2.83
N ILE A 893 -25.97 20.74 -2.02
CA ILE A 893 -25.67 22.16 -2.04
C ILE A 893 -25.09 22.53 -0.67
N PHE A 894 -23.89 23.08 -0.68
CA PHE A 894 -23.19 23.55 0.51
C PHE A 894 -23.07 25.06 0.44
N THR A 895 -23.45 25.76 1.51
CA THR A 895 -23.37 27.22 1.58
C THR A 895 -22.68 27.66 2.86
N ARG A 896 -21.83 28.68 2.74
CA ARG A 896 -21.14 29.26 3.90
C ARG A 896 -22.13 29.83 4.92
N GLU A 897 -23.27 30.32 4.46
CA GLU A 897 -24.34 30.86 5.30
C GLU A 897 -24.99 29.81 6.21
N ASN A 898 -25.07 28.55 5.75
CA ASN A 898 -25.61 27.43 6.52
C ASN A 898 -24.61 26.84 7.53
N GLY A 899 -23.39 27.38 7.60
CA GLY A 899 -22.34 26.91 8.51
C GLY A 899 -21.51 25.75 7.96
N ASP A 900 -21.60 25.44 6.66
CA ASP A 900 -20.77 24.43 6.01
C ASP A 900 -19.30 24.88 5.91
N GLU A 901 -18.38 23.93 6.10
CA GLU A 901 -16.94 24.18 6.04
C GLU A 901 -16.44 24.25 4.59
N LEU A 902 -16.55 25.41 3.96
CA LEU A 902 -16.07 25.65 2.59
C LEU A 902 -14.66 26.27 2.55
N SER A 903 -13.92 25.94 1.50
CA SER A 903 -12.60 26.52 1.22
C SER A 903 -12.63 28.06 1.25
N PRO A 904 -11.57 28.74 1.73
CA PRO A 904 -11.54 30.20 1.77
C PRO A 904 -11.83 30.83 0.40
N GLY A 905 -12.78 31.76 0.34
CA GLY A 905 -13.21 32.44 -0.88
C GLY A 905 -14.25 31.68 -1.72
N VAL A 906 -14.71 30.51 -1.28
CA VAL A 906 -15.88 29.81 -1.85
C VAL A 906 -17.12 30.18 -1.04
N ASN A 907 -18.17 30.63 -1.73
CA ASN A 907 -19.45 31.04 -1.12
C ASN A 907 -20.46 29.88 -1.14
N THR A 908 -20.60 29.26 -2.30
CA THR A 908 -21.52 28.14 -2.56
C THR A 908 -20.79 27.06 -3.35
N MET A 909 -21.02 25.80 -2.99
CA MET A 909 -20.56 24.63 -3.72
C MET A 909 -21.75 23.73 -4.03
N VAL A 910 -21.88 23.29 -5.28
CA VAL A 910 -22.90 22.34 -5.72
C VAL A 910 -22.22 21.09 -6.24
N ARG A 911 -22.62 19.95 -5.71
CA ARG A 911 -22.16 18.62 -6.11
C ARG A 911 -23.31 17.84 -6.71
N VAL A 912 -23.14 17.40 -7.95
CA VAL A 912 -24.13 16.61 -8.70
C VAL A 912 -23.62 15.18 -8.84
N TYR A 913 -24.45 14.21 -8.46
CA TYR A 913 -24.16 12.80 -8.61
C TYR A 913 -24.90 12.23 -9.83
N ILE A 914 -24.17 11.64 -10.76
CA ILE A 914 -24.73 10.99 -11.95
C ILE A 914 -24.52 9.48 -11.82
N ALA A 915 -25.61 8.73 -11.89
CA ALA A 915 -25.60 7.27 -11.90
C ALA A 915 -25.73 6.75 -13.34
N GLN A 916 -24.83 5.85 -13.71
CA GLN A 916 -24.77 5.20 -15.01
C GLN A 916 -24.97 3.69 -14.87
N LYS A 917 -25.88 3.12 -15.66
CA LYS A 917 -26.07 1.67 -15.77
C LYS A 917 -25.24 1.15 -16.93
N ARG A 918 -24.16 0.42 -16.64
CA ARG A 918 -23.22 -0.10 -17.64
C ARG A 918 -23.41 -1.60 -17.85
N LYS A 919 -23.96 -1.96 -19.01
CA LYS A 919 -24.08 -3.36 -19.46
C LYS A 919 -22.71 -3.93 -19.84
N ILE A 920 -22.63 -5.23 -20.10
CA ILE A 920 -21.45 -5.85 -20.70
C ILE A 920 -21.46 -5.59 -22.21
N GLN A 921 -20.31 -5.26 -22.79
CA GLN A 921 -20.18 -4.97 -24.21
C GLN A 921 -18.82 -5.40 -24.78
N VAL A 922 -18.68 -5.31 -26.11
CA VAL A 922 -17.43 -5.63 -26.81
C VAL A 922 -16.32 -4.68 -26.33
N GLY A 923 -15.16 -5.25 -25.98
CA GLY A 923 -14.02 -4.53 -25.42
C GLY A 923 -13.95 -4.56 -23.90
N ASP A 924 -15.01 -4.95 -23.20
CA ASP A 924 -14.96 -5.13 -21.74
C ASP A 924 -14.12 -6.36 -21.37
N LYS A 925 -13.43 -6.26 -20.23
CA LYS A 925 -12.59 -7.33 -19.72
C LYS A 925 -13.30 -8.20 -18.69
N MET A 926 -13.22 -9.51 -18.88
CA MET A 926 -13.74 -10.51 -17.95
C MET A 926 -12.62 -11.45 -17.51
N SER A 927 -12.84 -12.20 -16.43
CA SER A 927 -11.89 -13.19 -15.93
C SER A 927 -12.61 -14.25 -15.10
N GLY A 928 -12.02 -15.45 -15.00
CA GLY A 928 -12.33 -16.38 -13.91
C GLY A 928 -11.38 -16.20 -12.73
N ARG A 929 -11.48 -17.09 -11.74
CA ARG A 929 -10.64 -17.08 -10.52
C ARG A 929 -9.24 -17.65 -10.74
N HIS A 930 -9.01 -18.35 -11.85
CA HIS A 930 -7.78 -19.09 -12.16
C HIS A 930 -6.80 -18.32 -13.07
N GLY A 931 -6.82 -16.99 -13.03
CA GLY A 931 -5.96 -16.13 -13.86
C GLY A 931 -6.25 -16.19 -15.38
N ASN A 932 -7.45 -16.65 -15.75
CA ASN A 932 -7.95 -16.79 -17.12
C ASN A 932 -8.75 -15.52 -17.55
N LYS A 933 -8.00 -14.43 -17.77
CA LYS A 933 -8.53 -13.16 -18.28
C LYS A 933 -8.79 -13.20 -19.78
N GLY A 934 -9.78 -12.44 -20.22
CA GLY A 934 -10.04 -12.20 -21.64
C GLY A 934 -10.87 -10.96 -21.89
N THR A 935 -10.90 -10.53 -23.16
CA THR A 935 -11.68 -9.37 -23.60
C THR A 935 -12.85 -9.85 -24.45
N VAL A 936 -14.04 -9.33 -24.21
CA VAL A 936 -15.22 -9.64 -25.02
C VAL A 936 -14.99 -9.15 -26.46
N SER A 937 -15.00 -10.05 -27.43
CA SER A 937 -14.77 -9.73 -28.85
C SER A 937 -16.06 -9.62 -29.65
N ILE A 938 -17.08 -10.38 -29.26
CA ILE A 938 -18.39 -10.41 -29.93
C ILE A 938 -19.49 -10.79 -28.94
N VAL A 939 -20.67 -10.20 -29.18
CA VAL A 939 -21.94 -10.62 -28.59
C VAL A 939 -22.71 -11.36 -29.67
N ILE A 940 -22.94 -12.65 -29.47
CA ILE A 940 -23.57 -13.53 -30.46
C ILE A 940 -25.07 -13.64 -30.13
N PRO A 941 -25.97 -13.52 -31.11
CA PRO A 941 -27.40 -13.78 -30.92
C PRO A 941 -27.65 -15.16 -30.30
N GLU A 942 -28.69 -15.27 -29.49
CA GLU A 942 -28.97 -16.50 -28.73
C GLU A 942 -29.21 -17.71 -29.64
N GLU A 943 -29.84 -17.50 -30.80
CA GLU A 943 -30.11 -18.52 -31.81
C GLU A 943 -28.86 -19.03 -32.53
N ASP A 944 -27.80 -18.22 -32.59
CA ASP A 944 -26.54 -18.54 -33.25
C ASP A 944 -25.59 -19.29 -32.31
N MET A 945 -25.83 -19.22 -30.99
CA MET A 945 -24.99 -19.86 -30.00
C MET A 945 -25.07 -21.38 -30.08
N PRO A 946 -23.94 -22.09 -29.93
CA PRO A 946 -23.99 -23.53 -29.71
C PRO A 946 -24.91 -23.89 -28.56
N TYR A 947 -25.70 -24.96 -28.72
CA TYR A 947 -26.69 -25.37 -27.73
C TYR A 947 -26.57 -26.87 -27.38
N MET A 948 -26.96 -27.20 -26.15
CA MET A 948 -27.00 -28.56 -25.62
C MET A 948 -28.20 -29.35 -26.18
N PRO A 949 -28.23 -30.70 -26.07
CA PRO A 949 -29.33 -31.50 -26.61
C PRO A 949 -30.72 -31.18 -26.02
N ASP A 950 -30.76 -30.51 -24.87
CA ASP A 950 -31.99 -30.03 -24.22
C ASP A 950 -32.47 -28.66 -24.74
N GLY A 951 -31.77 -28.07 -25.71
CA GLY A 951 -32.06 -26.76 -26.29
C GLY A 951 -31.42 -25.58 -25.55
N THR A 952 -30.70 -25.82 -24.46
CA THR A 952 -30.08 -24.74 -23.67
C THR A 952 -28.86 -24.18 -24.42
N PRO A 953 -28.81 -22.87 -24.76
CA PRO A 953 -27.66 -22.27 -25.38
C PRO A 953 -26.50 -22.09 -24.38
N ILE A 954 -25.27 -22.11 -24.88
CA ILE A 954 -24.07 -21.75 -24.11
C ILE A 954 -24.08 -20.24 -23.83
N ASP A 955 -23.54 -19.83 -22.69
CA ASP A 955 -23.44 -18.41 -22.30
C ASP A 955 -22.09 -17.79 -22.70
N ILE A 956 -20.99 -18.51 -22.51
CA ILE A 956 -19.63 -18.05 -22.80
C ILE A 956 -18.83 -19.14 -23.50
N MET A 957 -18.10 -18.80 -24.56
CA MET A 957 -17.16 -19.70 -25.22
C MET A 957 -15.72 -19.27 -24.97
N LEU A 958 -14.90 -20.18 -24.42
CA LEU A 958 -13.49 -19.96 -24.13
C LEU A 958 -12.61 -20.84 -25.02
N SER A 959 -11.42 -20.33 -25.34
CA SER A 959 -10.43 -21.09 -26.12
C SER A 959 -9.82 -22.22 -25.29
N PRO A 960 -9.80 -23.47 -25.80
CA PRO A 960 -9.15 -24.58 -25.11
C PRO A 960 -7.61 -24.47 -25.13
N MET A 961 -7.02 -23.68 -26.03
CA MET A 961 -5.56 -23.60 -26.20
C MET A 961 -4.85 -22.93 -25.02
N GLY A 962 -5.54 -22.03 -24.31
CA GLY A 962 -4.98 -21.29 -23.19
C GLY A 962 -4.78 -22.12 -21.92
N VAL A 963 -5.47 -23.26 -21.78
CA VAL A 963 -5.44 -24.09 -20.57
C VAL A 963 -4.11 -24.85 -20.41
N PRO A 964 -3.67 -25.71 -21.35
CA PRO A 964 -2.43 -26.47 -21.19
C PRO A 964 -1.18 -25.59 -21.19
N SER A 965 -1.19 -24.47 -21.92
CA SER A 965 -0.05 -23.55 -21.96
C SER A 965 0.17 -22.81 -20.64
N ARG A 966 -0.87 -22.67 -19.81
CA ARG A 966 -0.83 -21.87 -18.58
C ARG A 966 -0.91 -22.70 -17.31
N MET A 967 -1.12 -24.02 -17.44
CA MET A 967 -1.19 -24.96 -16.33
C MET A 967 -2.17 -24.52 -15.24
N ASN A 968 -3.34 -23.99 -15.62
CA ASN A 968 -4.44 -23.65 -14.72
C ASN A 968 -5.61 -24.62 -14.92
N ILE A 969 -5.36 -25.88 -14.56
CA ILE A 969 -6.29 -26.99 -14.75
C ILE A 969 -7.46 -26.86 -13.76
N GLY A 970 -7.28 -26.14 -12.66
CA GLY A 970 -8.33 -25.86 -11.67
C GLY A 970 -9.62 -25.33 -12.31
N GLN A 971 -9.53 -24.55 -13.39
CA GLN A 971 -10.71 -24.04 -14.10
C GLN A 971 -11.55 -25.16 -14.76
N LEU A 972 -10.95 -26.26 -15.22
CA LEU A 972 -11.69 -27.39 -15.79
C LEU A 972 -12.35 -28.23 -14.68
N LEU A 973 -11.66 -28.39 -13.54
CA LEU A 973 -12.23 -29.05 -12.38
C LEU A 973 -13.41 -28.25 -11.81
N GLU A 974 -13.28 -26.91 -11.75
CA GLU A 974 -14.37 -26.01 -11.39
C GLU A 974 -15.54 -26.13 -12.37
N LEU A 975 -15.26 -26.17 -13.68
CA LEU A 975 -16.28 -26.34 -14.73
C LEU A 975 -17.13 -27.60 -14.51
N HIS A 976 -16.47 -28.74 -14.26
CA HIS A 976 -17.14 -30.03 -14.09
C HIS A 976 -17.91 -30.10 -12.76
N LEU A 977 -17.29 -29.68 -11.66
CA LEU A 977 -17.94 -29.67 -10.35
C LEU A 977 -19.11 -28.67 -10.32
N GLY A 978 -18.97 -27.52 -10.98
CA GLY A 978 -20.02 -26.53 -11.12
C GLY A 978 -21.19 -27.01 -11.99
N MET A 979 -20.93 -27.82 -13.03
CA MET A 979 -21.99 -28.49 -13.78
C MET A 979 -22.77 -29.49 -12.93
N ALA A 980 -22.07 -30.28 -12.12
CA ALA A 980 -22.68 -31.20 -11.17
C ALA A 980 -23.53 -30.45 -10.14
N ALA A 981 -22.98 -29.41 -9.51
CA ALA A 981 -23.68 -28.55 -8.56
C ALA A 981 -24.95 -27.94 -9.15
N LYS A 982 -24.87 -27.40 -10.38
CA LYS A 982 -26.01 -26.79 -11.09
C LYS A 982 -27.12 -27.80 -11.37
N ARG A 983 -26.79 -29.03 -11.79
CA ARG A 983 -27.80 -30.09 -12.06
C ARG A 983 -28.42 -30.67 -10.80
N LEU A 984 -27.63 -30.80 -9.73
CA LEU A 984 -28.10 -31.30 -8.44
C LEU A 984 -28.88 -30.23 -7.64
N GLY A 985 -28.75 -28.95 -8.00
CA GLY A 985 -29.39 -27.85 -7.28
C GLY A 985 -28.77 -27.59 -5.91
N ILE A 986 -27.47 -27.87 -5.74
CA ILE A 986 -26.73 -27.71 -4.49
C ILE A 986 -25.54 -26.78 -4.66
N HIS A 987 -25.07 -26.23 -3.55
CA HIS A 987 -23.81 -25.50 -3.48
C HIS A 987 -22.72 -26.42 -2.92
N MET A 988 -21.51 -26.31 -3.45
CA MET A 988 -20.37 -27.12 -3.04
C MET A 988 -19.25 -26.24 -2.48
N ALA A 989 -18.46 -26.80 -1.57
CA ALA A 989 -17.27 -26.17 -1.01
C ALA A 989 -16.06 -27.11 -1.15
N THR A 990 -14.98 -26.59 -1.71
CA THR A 990 -13.70 -27.27 -1.91
C THR A 990 -12.58 -26.41 -1.30
N PRO A 991 -12.26 -26.61 -0.01
CA PRO A 991 -11.22 -25.83 0.65
C PRO A 991 -9.86 -25.99 -0.04
N VAL A 992 -9.05 -24.94 0.03
CA VAL A 992 -7.72 -24.91 -0.59
C VAL A 992 -6.80 -25.97 0.05
N PHE A 993 -6.15 -26.80 -0.77
CA PHE A 993 -5.28 -27.91 -0.38
C PHE A 993 -5.93 -29.06 0.44
N ASP A 994 -7.25 -29.04 0.69
CA ASP A 994 -8.02 -30.13 1.35
C ASP A 994 -9.35 -30.42 0.62
N GLY A 995 -9.41 -30.05 -0.66
CA GLY A 995 -10.63 -29.99 -1.43
C GLY A 995 -11.11 -31.33 -2.01
N ALA A 996 -12.05 -31.22 -2.94
CA ALA A 996 -12.53 -32.34 -3.74
C ALA A 996 -11.39 -32.97 -4.55
N THR A 997 -11.23 -34.28 -4.44
CA THR A 997 -10.27 -35.01 -5.28
C THR A 997 -10.87 -35.30 -6.66
N ASP A 998 -10.04 -35.68 -7.64
CA ASP A 998 -10.50 -36.08 -8.98
C ASP A 998 -11.64 -37.12 -8.92
N LYS A 999 -11.51 -38.11 -8.04
CA LYS A 999 -12.55 -39.11 -7.82
C LYS A 999 -13.87 -38.50 -7.32
N ASP A 1000 -13.82 -37.56 -6.39
CA ASP A 1000 -15.01 -36.90 -5.85
C ASP A 1000 -15.71 -36.06 -6.93
N VAL A 1001 -14.94 -35.37 -7.77
CA VAL A 1001 -15.47 -34.61 -8.91
C VAL A 1001 -16.19 -35.54 -9.87
N TRP A 1002 -15.57 -36.65 -10.28
CA TRP A 1002 -16.22 -37.62 -11.17
C TRP A 1002 -17.42 -38.32 -10.53
N ASP A 1003 -17.38 -38.62 -9.23
CA ASP A 1003 -18.52 -39.17 -8.49
C ASP A 1003 -19.70 -38.18 -8.48
N ALA A 1004 -19.44 -36.89 -8.26
CA ALA A 1004 -20.46 -35.84 -8.33
C ALA A 1004 -21.03 -35.66 -9.75
N VAL A 1005 -20.19 -35.72 -10.78
CA VAL A 1005 -20.61 -35.67 -12.19
C VAL A 1005 -21.54 -36.86 -12.52
N ARG A 1006 -21.22 -38.06 -12.02
CA ARG A 1006 -22.07 -39.25 -12.16
C ARG A 1006 -23.37 -39.15 -11.39
N GLU A 1007 -23.34 -38.62 -10.16
CA GLU A 1007 -24.53 -38.35 -9.34
C GLU A 1007 -25.47 -37.38 -10.06
N ALA A 1008 -24.92 -36.37 -10.73
CA ALA A 1008 -25.67 -35.40 -11.53
C ALA A 1008 -26.23 -35.96 -12.85
N GLY A 1009 -25.92 -37.22 -13.19
CA GLY A 1009 -26.32 -37.86 -14.44
C GLY A 1009 -25.65 -37.25 -15.68
N PHE A 1010 -24.49 -36.61 -15.52
CA PHE A 1010 -23.70 -36.07 -16.63
C PHE A 1010 -22.65 -37.11 -17.08
N PRO A 1011 -22.22 -37.11 -18.35
CA PRO A 1011 -21.28 -38.11 -18.84
C PRO A 1011 -19.96 -38.17 -18.06
N GLU A 1012 -19.40 -39.37 -17.91
CA GLU A 1012 -18.15 -39.64 -17.14
C GLU A 1012 -16.90 -38.97 -17.72
N ASP A 1013 -16.96 -38.35 -18.89
CA ASP A 1013 -15.87 -37.58 -19.49
C ASP A 1013 -16.07 -36.06 -19.39
N GLY A 1014 -17.16 -35.61 -18.75
CA GLY A 1014 -17.44 -34.18 -18.51
C GLY A 1014 -17.76 -33.41 -19.78
N LYS A 1015 -18.10 -34.12 -20.87
CA LYS A 1015 -18.37 -33.53 -22.19
C LYS A 1015 -19.81 -33.77 -22.62
N THR A 1016 -20.32 -32.92 -23.49
CA THR A 1016 -21.61 -33.11 -24.16
C THR A 1016 -21.48 -32.91 -25.66
N ILE A 1017 -22.45 -33.40 -26.42
CA ILE A 1017 -22.63 -33.00 -27.81
C ILE A 1017 -23.21 -31.58 -27.78
N LEU A 1018 -22.64 -30.69 -28.58
CA LEU A 1018 -23.24 -29.39 -28.88
C LEU A 1018 -23.66 -29.38 -30.35
N TYR A 1019 -24.69 -28.61 -30.63
CA TYR A 1019 -25.18 -28.35 -31.97
C TYR A 1019 -24.84 -26.91 -32.35
N ASP A 1020 -24.42 -26.68 -33.58
CA ASP A 1020 -24.22 -25.35 -34.12
C ASP A 1020 -25.59 -24.65 -34.26
N GLY A 1021 -25.77 -23.50 -33.60
CA GLY A 1021 -27.01 -22.73 -33.65
C GLY A 1021 -27.40 -22.31 -35.07
N ARG A 1022 -26.41 -22.11 -35.95
CA ARG A 1022 -26.63 -21.60 -37.32
C ARG A 1022 -27.10 -22.67 -38.29
N THR A 1023 -26.58 -23.89 -38.16
CA THR A 1023 -26.82 -24.99 -39.11
C THR A 1023 -27.71 -26.08 -38.53
N GLY A 1024 -27.74 -26.21 -37.21
CA GLY A 1024 -28.37 -27.32 -36.48
C GLY A 1024 -27.55 -28.62 -36.51
N GLU A 1025 -26.37 -28.63 -37.11
CA GLU A 1025 -25.52 -29.82 -37.17
C GLU A 1025 -24.73 -30.00 -35.86
N PRO A 1026 -24.56 -31.24 -35.37
CA PRO A 1026 -23.72 -31.50 -34.21
C PRO A 1026 -22.24 -31.29 -34.56
N PHE A 1027 -21.46 -30.72 -33.63
CA PHE A 1027 -20.01 -30.65 -33.77
C PHE A 1027 -19.39 -32.06 -33.80
N GLU A 1028 -18.31 -32.24 -34.57
CA GLU A 1028 -17.67 -33.55 -34.78
C GLU A 1028 -17.22 -34.23 -33.48
N ASN A 1029 -16.68 -33.43 -32.55
CA ASN A 1029 -16.20 -33.90 -31.25
C ASN A 1029 -17.09 -33.39 -30.13
N ARG A 1030 -17.22 -34.18 -29.06
CA ARG A 1030 -17.89 -33.77 -27.81
C ARG A 1030 -17.06 -32.70 -27.11
N ILE A 1031 -17.74 -31.70 -26.56
CA ILE A 1031 -17.15 -30.48 -26.01
C ILE A 1031 -17.32 -30.46 -24.50
N ALA A 1032 -16.30 -29.98 -23.78
CA ALA A 1032 -16.36 -29.77 -22.34
C ALA A 1032 -17.25 -28.56 -22.05
N VAL A 1033 -18.34 -28.81 -21.32
CA VAL A 1033 -19.35 -27.81 -20.98
C VAL A 1033 -19.67 -27.92 -19.50
N GLY A 1034 -19.77 -26.78 -18.82
CA GLY A 1034 -20.18 -26.74 -17.43
C GLY A 1034 -20.30 -25.34 -16.90
N SER A 1035 -20.38 -25.18 -15.58
CA SER A 1035 -20.57 -23.88 -14.96
C SER A 1035 -19.33 -23.48 -14.17
N MET A 1036 -18.86 -22.26 -14.39
CA MET A 1036 -17.70 -21.68 -13.71
C MET A 1036 -18.08 -20.29 -13.22
N HIS A 1037 -17.57 -19.88 -12.07
CA HIS A 1037 -17.78 -18.55 -11.55
C HIS A 1037 -16.92 -17.54 -12.31
N TYR A 1038 -17.57 -16.61 -13.03
CA TYR A 1038 -16.91 -15.70 -13.96
C TYR A 1038 -17.25 -14.25 -13.65
N LEU A 1039 -16.23 -13.38 -13.73
CA LEU A 1039 -16.18 -12.04 -13.14
C LEU A 1039 -16.12 -10.96 -14.23
N LYS A 1040 -16.81 -9.83 -14.01
CA LYS A 1040 -16.60 -8.60 -14.80
C LYS A 1040 -15.57 -7.72 -14.09
N LEU A 1041 -14.47 -7.39 -14.76
CA LEU A 1041 -13.42 -6.56 -14.16
C LEU A 1041 -13.69 -5.07 -14.39
N ALA A 1042 -13.13 -4.20 -13.55
CA ALA A 1042 -13.25 -2.74 -13.64
C ALA A 1042 -12.52 -2.11 -14.85
N HIS A 1043 -12.19 -2.91 -15.86
CA HIS A 1043 -11.52 -2.52 -17.10
C HIS A 1043 -12.53 -2.51 -18.24
N MET A 1044 -13.35 -1.46 -18.27
CA MET A 1044 -14.39 -1.29 -19.30
C MET A 1044 -13.85 -0.49 -20.48
N VAL A 1045 -14.45 -0.70 -21.65
CA VAL A 1045 -14.08 0.04 -22.87
C VAL A 1045 -14.45 1.52 -22.78
N ASP A 1046 -15.58 1.86 -22.16
CA ASP A 1046 -16.06 3.25 -22.01
C ASP A 1046 -15.04 4.14 -21.26
N ASP A 1047 -14.34 3.57 -20.29
CA ASP A 1047 -13.33 4.29 -19.52
C ASP A 1047 -12.03 4.48 -20.33
N LYS A 1048 -11.76 3.59 -21.29
CA LYS A 1048 -10.49 3.52 -22.04
C LYS A 1048 -10.54 4.18 -23.40
N ILE A 1049 -11.72 4.24 -24.03
CA ILE A 1049 -11.87 4.91 -25.31
C ILE A 1049 -11.63 6.42 -25.12
N HIS A 1050 -10.78 6.97 -25.96
CA HIS A 1050 -10.44 8.38 -25.99
C HIS A 1050 -9.98 8.77 -27.40
N ALA A 1051 -10.51 9.86 -27.91
CA ALA A 1051 -10.15 10.42 -29.19
C ALA A 1051 -9.99 11.94 -29.06
N ARG A 1052 -9.07 12.50 -29.84
CA ARG A 1052 -8.80 13.94 -29.88
C ARG A 1052 -8.53 14.36 -31.32
N SER A 1053 -9.20 15.41 -31.76
CA SER A 1053 -8.87 16.15 -32.99
C SER A 1053 -7.98 17.36 -32.64
N THR A 1054 -8.55 18.34 -31.96
CA THR A 1054 -7.87 19.51 -31.36
C THR A 1054 -8.20 19.55 -29.86
N GLY A 1055 -7.58 20.45 -29.09
CA GLY A 1055 -7.83 20.51 -27.66
C GLY A 1055 -6.88 21.45 -26.93
N PRO A 1056 -6.81 21.36 -25.60
CA PRO A 1056 -5.92 22.22 -24.82
C PRO A 1056 -4.44 21.85 -25.04
N TYR A 1057 -3.59 22.85 -24.87
CA TYR A 1057 -2.14 22.78 -25.03
C TYR A 1057 -1.44 23.29 -23.77
N SER A 1058 -0.24 22.77 -23.51
CA SER A 1058 0.65 23.24 -22.45
C SER A 1058 1.03 24.70 -22.69
N LEU A 1059 1.00 25.51 -21.63
CA LEU A 1059 1.36 26.93 -21.73
C LEU A 1059 2.83 27.13 -22.10
N VAL A 1060 3.72 26.26 -21.60
CA VAL A 1060 5.17 26.38 -21.78
C VAL A 1060 5.62 25.79 -23.10
N THR A 1061 5.30 24.51 -23.34
CA THR A 1061 5.81 23.78 -24.51
C THR A 1061 4.91 23.86 -25.73
N GLN A 1062 3.69 24.41 -25.59
CA GLN A 1062 2.66 24.45 -26.65
C GLN A 1062 2.26 23.08 -27.22
N GLN A 1063 2.67 21.99 -26.59
CA GLN A 1063 2.29 20.63 -26.94
C GLN A 1063 0.89 20.27 -26.42
N PRO A 1064 0.18 19.34 -27.06
CA PRO A 1064 -1.06 18.77 -26.51
C PRO A 1064 -0.88 18.35 -25.05
N LEU A 1065 -1.85 18.69 -24.19
CA LEU A 1065 -1.88 18.15 -22.82
C LEU A 1065 -1.96 16.62 -22.83
N GLY A 1066 -1.55 15.98 -21.73
CA GLY A 1066 -1.60 14.52 -21.60
C GLY A 1066 -2.87 14.02 -20.89
N GLY A 1067 -3.35 12.85 -21.28
CA GLY A 1067 -4.40 12.11 -20.55
C GLY A 1067 -5.84 12.47 -20.93
N LYS A 1068 -6.74 11.47 -20.80
CA LYS A 1068 -8.16 11.57 -21.18
C LYS A 1068 -8.91 12.69 -20.44
N ALA A 1069 -8.67 12.83 -19.13
CA ALA A 1069 -9.38 13.79 -18.28
C ALA A 1069 -9.17 15.27 -18.71
N GLN A 1070 -8.04 15.57 -19.35
CA GLN A 1070 -7.72 16.92 -19.86
C GLN A 1070 -8.03 17.06 -21.36
N PHE A 1071 -8.72 16.08 -21.96
CA PHE A 1071 -8.88 15.98 -23.41
C PHE A 1071 -7.51 16.00 -24.13
N GLY A 1072 -6.55 15.25 -23.58
CA GLY A 1072 -5.15 15.23 -23.99
C GLY A 1072 -4.87 14.45 -25.28
N GLY A 1073 -3.71 14.68 -25.88
CA GLY A 1073 -3.21 13.94 -27.04
C GLY A 1073 -2.54 12.62 -26.66
N GLN A 1074 -2.37 11.74 -27.64
CA GLN A 1074 -1.53 10.55 -27.49
C GLN A 1074 -0.05 10.93 -27.58
N ARG A 1075 0.79 10.27 -26.78
CA ARG A 1075 2.24 10.49 -26.84
C ARG A 1075 2.83 9.69 -27.99
N PHE A 1076 3.41 10.38 -28.97
CA PHE A 1076 4.28 9.78 -29.96
C PHE A 1076 5.72 9.85 -29.45
N GLY A 1077 6.25 8.72 -29.00
CA GLY A 1077 7.53 8.64 -28.30
C GLY A 1077 8.72 8.41 -29.22
N GLU A 1078 9.88 8.25 -28.59
CA GLU A 1078 11.16 8.05 -29.28
C GLU A 1078 11.19 6.75 -30.10
N MET A 1079 10.64 5.66 -29.55
CA MET A 1079 10.59 4.37 -30.26
C MET A 1079 9.68 4.43 -31.49
N GLU A 1080 8.57 5.18 -31.43
CA GLU A 1080 7.69 5.37 -32.58
C GLU A 1080 8.35 6.25 -33.66
N VAL A 1081 9.19 7.23 -33.27
CA VAL A 1081 10.01 8.01 -34.20
C VAL A 1081 10.99 7.10 -34.95
N TRP A 1082 11.74 6.24 -34.25
CA TRP A 1082 12.65 5.29 -34.89
C TRP A 1082 11.94 4.36 -35.88
N ALA A 1083 10.70 3.95 -35.57
CA ALA A 1083 9.90 3.15 -36.49
C ALA A 1083 9.63 3.90 -37.80
N LEU A 1084 9.24 5.18 -37.75
CA LEU A 1084 9.01 5.98 -38.96
C LEU A 1084 10.30 6.27 -39.73
N GLU A 1085 11.41 6.50 -39.04
CA GLU A 1085 12.72 6.65 -39.66
C GLU A 1085 13.13 5.36 -40.41
N ALA A 1086 12.92 4.19 -39.80
CA ALA A 1086 13.19 2.90 -40.42
C ALA A 1086 12.33 2.63 -41.66
N TYR A 1087 11.07 3.09 -41.67
CA TYR A 1087 10.22 3.06 -42.87
C TYR A 1087 10.63 4.10 -43.93
N GLY A 1088 11.47 5.08 -43.58
CA GLY A 1088 11.77 6.23 -44.44
C GLY A 1088 10.59 7.21 -44.58
N ALA A 1089 9.63 7.20 -43.64
CA ALA A 1089 8.42 8.01 -43.66
C ALA A 1089 8.67 9.46 -43.19
N ALA A 1090 9.57 10.17 -43.87
CA ALA A 1090 10.06 11.49 -43.46
C ALA A 1090 8.94 12.55 -43.33
N TYR A 1091 7.97 12.58 -44.26
CA TYR A 1091 6.86 13.54 -44.21
C TYR A 1091 5.89 13.28 -43.05
N THR A 1092 5.58 12.01 -42.78
CA THR A 1092 4.73 11.62 -41.65
C THR A 1092 5.40 11.97 -40.33
N LEU A 1093 6.71 11.73 -40.21
CA LEU A 1093 7.47 12.11 -39.03
C LEU A 1093 7.49 13.63 -38.87
N GLN A 1094 7.79 14.36 -39.94
CA GLN A 1094 7.81 15.83 -39.92
C GLN A 1094 6.46 16.40 -39.49
N GLU A 1095 5.34 15.83 -39.92
CA GLU A 1095 4.04 16.34 -39.50
C GLU A 1095 3.70 16.12 -38.03
N ILE A 1096 3.99 14.92 -37.54
CA ILE A 1096 3.70 14.54 -36.16
C ILE A 1096 4.48 15.45 -35.20
N LEU A 1097 5.74 15.77 -35.54
CA LEU A 1097 6.61 16.62 -34.72
C LEU A 1097 6.35 18.12 -34.89
N THR A 1098 5.48 18.55 -35.80
CA THR A 1098 5.24 19.99 -36.07
C THR A 1098 3.76 20.35 -35.92
N TYR A 1099 3.00 20.35 -37.00
CA TYR A 1099 1.63 20.87 -37.02
C TYR A 1099 0.62 20.06 -36.19
N LYS A 1100 0.92 18.78 -35.88
CA LYS A 1100 0.13 17.98 -34.92
C LYS A 1100 0.55 18.17 -33.46
N SER A 1101 1.62 18.91 -33.20
CA SER A 1101 2.22 19.11 -31.88
C SER A 1101 2.27 20.59 -31.51
N ASP A 1102 3.43 21.23 -31.66
CA ASP A 1102 3.83 22.50 -31.05
C ASP A 1102 4.24 23.57 -32.07
N ASP A 1103 3.94 23.36 -33.35
CA ASP A 1103 3.95 24.45 -34.33
C ASP A 1103 2.66 25.27 -34.20
N THR A 1104 2.73 26.37 -33.43
CA THR A 1104 1.57 27.20 -33.07
C THR A 1104 0.87 27.83 -34.27
N VAL A 1105 1.64 28.26 -35.28
CA VAL A 1105 1.10 28.87 -36.50
C VAL A 1105 0.70 27.79 -37.50
N GLY A 1106 1.55 26.76 -37.66
CA GLY A 1106 1.31 25.66 -38.58
C GLY A 1106 0.07 24.86 -38.26
N ARG A 1107 -0.27 24.66 -36.99
CA ARG A 1107 -1.50 23.92 -36.59
C ARG A 1107 -2.78 24.65 -36.99
N VAL A 1108 -2.85 25.97 -36.81
CA VAL A 1108 -4.04 26.77 -37.16
C VAL A 1108 -4.21 26.81 -38.67
N ARG A 1109 -3.14 27.13 -39.41
CA ARG A 1109 -3.19 27.16 -40.88
C ARG A 1109 -3.52 25.80 -41.49
N THR A 1110 -3.00 24.72 -40.90
CA THR A 1110 -3.34 23.35 -41.33
C THR A 1110 -4.81 23.05 -41.08
N TYR A 1111 -5.36 23.46 -39.94
CA TYR A 1111 -6.78 23.30 -39.63
C TYR A 1111 -7.67 24.05 -40.64
N ASP A 1112 -7.35 25.31 -40.92
CA ASP A 1112 -8.07 26.13 -41.91
C ASP A 1112 -7.96 25.53 -43.32
N ALA A 1113 -6.77 25.08 -43.72
CA ALA A 1113 -6.55 24.44 -45.01
C ALA A 1113 -7.40 23.17 -45.16
N ILE A 1114 -7.51 22.35 -44.10
CA ILE A 1114 -8.35 21.14 -44.12
C ILE A 1114 -9.83 21.51 -44.27
N ILE A 1115 -10.32 22.54 -43.56
CA ILE A 1115 -11.72 23.00 -43.64
C ILE A 1115 -12.02 23.54 -45.04
N ASN A 1116 -11.11 24.33 -45.61
CA ASN A 1116 -11.28 24.95 -46.92
C ASN A 1116 -11.00 23.99 -48.09
N GLY A 1117 -10.49 22.78 -47.81
CA GLY A 1117 -10.07 21.83 -48.84
C GLY A 1117 -8.82 22.25 -49.62
N GLU A 1118 -7.99 23.11 -49.01
CA GLU A 1118 -6.73 23.60 -49.56
C GLU A 1118 -5.56 22.65 -49.26
N SER A 1119 -4.42 22.90 -49.90
CA SER A 1119 -3.20 22.12 -49.63
C SER A 1119 -2.58 22.50 -48.29
N ILE A 1120 -2.13 21.49 -47.53
CA ILE A 1120 -1.50 21.70 -46.22
C ILE A 1120 -0.23 22.56 -46.40
N PRO A 1121 -0.06 23.63 -45.60
CA PRO A 1121 1.10 24.52 -45.68
C PRO A 1121 2.39 23.81 -45.22
N LYS A 1122 3.53 24.39 -45.57
CA LYS A 1122 4.82 23.89 -45.07
C LYS A 1122 4.94 24.10 -43.55
N PRO A 1123 5.50 23.12 -42.81
CA PRO A 1123 5.68 23.23 -41.38
C PRO A 1123 6.72 24.29 -41.01
N GLY A 1124 6.50 24.93 -39.85
CA GLY A 1124 7.40 25.87 -39.22
C GLY A 1124 8.40 25.20 -38.27
N VAL A 1125 8.94 26.01 -37.35
CA VAL A 1125 9.87 25.54 -36.31
C VAL A 1125 9.07 25.22 -35.05
N PRO A 1126 9.26 24.04 -34.43
CA PRO A 1126 8.62 23.67 -33.16
C PRO A 1126 8.90 24.67 -32.04
N GLU A 1127 7.89 24.97 -31.22
CA GLU A 1127 8.06 25.88 -30.08
C GLU A 1127 8.99 25.30 -29.02
N SER A 1128 8.99 23.97 -28.81
CA SER A 1128 9.92 23.30 -27.88
C SER A 1128 11.40 23.55 -28.23
N PHE A 1129 11.74 23.64 -29.52
CA PHE A 1129 13.10 23.98 -29.95
C PHE A 1129 13.45 25.44 -29.62
N ARG A 1130 12.50 26.37 -29.77
CA ARG A 1130 12.70 27.78 -29.37
C ARG A 1130 12.91 27.90 -27.86
N VAL A 1131 12.13 27.18 -27.06
CA VAL A 1131 12.28 27.12 -25.60
C VAL A 1131 13.67 26.59 -25.23
N LEU A 1132 14.14 25.51 -25.86
CA LEU A 1132 15.49 24.97 -25.64
C LEU A 1132 16.59 26.01 -25.90
N VAL A 1133 16.50 26.74 -27.02
CA VAL A 1133 17.46 27.82 -27.34
C VAL A 1133 17.47 28.88 -26.23
N LYS A 1134 16.29 29.26 -25.71
CA LYS A 1134 16.18 30.23 -24.61
C LYS A 1134 16.71 29.69 -23.27
N GLU A 1135 16.49 28.42 -22.96
CA GLU A 1135 17.04 27.79 -21.76
C GLU A 1135 18.58 27.75 -21.80
N LEU A 1136 19.17 27.40 -22.95
CA LEU A 1136 20.63 27.43 -23.12
C LEU A 1136 21.19 28.86 -23.04
N GLN A 1137 20.51 29.85 -23.62
CA GLN A 1137 20.86 31.27 -23.46
C GLN A 1137 20.78 31.74 -22.01
N ALA A 1138 19.78 31.27 -21.24
CA ALA A 1138 19.64 31.59 -19.81
C ALA A 1138 20.77 30.99 -18.96
N LEU A 1139 21.39 29.88 -19.40
CA LEU A 1139 22.60 29.31 -18.81
C LEU A 1139 23.89 30.06 -19.19
N GLY A 1140 23.80 31.12 -19.99
CA GLY A 1140 24.94 31.91 -20.47
C GLY A 1140 25.62 31.35 -21.72
N LEU A 1141 24.97 30.44 -22.46
CA LEU A 1141 25.47 29.93 -23.74
C LEU A 1141 24.88 30.73 -24.90
N ASP A 1142 25.73 31.44 -25.66
CA ASP A 1142 25.31 32.21 -26.85
C ASP A 1142 25.01 31.28 -28.04
N MET A 1143 23.79 30.74 -28.08
CA MET A 1143 23.31 29.88 -29.16
C MET A 1143 22.68 30.71 -30.28
N LYS A 1144 23.21 30.56 -31.51
CA LYS A 1144 22.74 31.22 -32.73
C LYS A 1144 22.44 30.20 -33.82
N VAL A 1145 21.29 30.34 -34.48
CA VAL A 1145 20.94 29.54 -35.66
C VAL A 1145 21.43 30.29 -36.89
N LEU A 1146 22.28 29.65 -37.70
CA LEU A 1146 22.84 30.24 -38.91
C LEU A 1146 22.27 29.57 -40.15
N ASP A 1147 22.00 30.36 -41.19
CA ASP A 1147 21.68 29.84 -42.52
C ASP A 1147 22.95 29.36 -43.27
N GLY A 1148 22.77 28.85 -44.49
CA GLY A 1148 23.89 28.42 -45.34
C GLY A 1148 24.87 29.52 -45.76
N ASN A 1149 24.55 30.80 -45.51
CA ASN A 1149 25.40 31.96 -45.77
C ASN A 1149 26.01 32.53 -44.47
N HIS A 1150 25.97 31.78 -43.36
CA HIS A 1150 26.42 32.20 -42.03
C HIS A 1150 25.73 33.46 -41.49
N LYS A 1151 24.50 33.75 -41.94
CA LYS A 1151 23.69 34.82 -41.36
C LYS A 1151 22.81 34.27 -40.26
N GLU A 1152 22.69 35.05 -39.18
CA GLU A 1152 21.84 34.71 -38.05
C GLU A 1152 20.37 34.72 -38.46
N VAL A 1153 19.70 33.59 -38.28
CA VAL A 1153 18.26 33.43 -38.44
C VAL A 1153 17.62 33.82 -37.12
N GLN A 1154 16.90 34.94 -37.12
CA GLN A 1154 16.18 35.38 -35.92
C GLN A 1154 14.98 34.46 -35.66
N LEU A 1155 15.07 33.67 -34.59
CA LEU A 1155 13.93 32.95 -34.01
C LEU A 1155 13.11 33.95 -33.19
N LYS A 1156 12.33 34.81 -33.87
CA LYS A 1156 11.48 35.81 -33.19
C LYS A 1156 10.26 35.18 -32.54
N ASN A 1157 9.83 35.76 -31.42
CA ASN A 1157 8.56 35.46 -30.74
C ASN A 1157 7.39 36.14 -31.47
N MET A 1158 6.20 35.53 -31.41
CA MET A 1158 4.98 36.03 -32.08
C MET A 1158 4.55 37.43 -31.64
N ASP A 1159 4.91 37.90 -30.44
CA ASP A 1159 4.49 39.21 -29.91
C ASP A 1159 5.02 40.41 -30.72
N GLU A 1160 6.05 40.23 -31.56
CA GLU A 1160 6.55 41.30 -32.43
C GLU A 1160 5.85 41.37 -33.79
N ASP A 1161 5.14 40.31 -34.22
CA ASP A 1161 4.50 40.26 -35.55
C ASP A 1161 3.13 40.95 -35.57
N ASP A 1162 2.42 41.05 -34.44
CA ASP A 1162 1.14 41.79 -34.37
C ASP A 1162 1.31 43.32 -34.54
N ALA A 1163 2.54 43.83 -34.40
CA ALA A 1163 2.85 45.24 -34.69
C ALA A 1163 3.17 45.51 -36.18
N GLU A 1164 3.48 44.50 -36.99
CA GLU A 1164 3.91 44.67 -38.39
C GLU A 1164 2.88 44.22 -39.45
N VAL A 1165 1.73 43.67 -39.06
CA VAL A 1165 0.65 43.29 -40.02
C VAL A 1165 -0.28 44.46 -40.40
N VAL A 1166 0.07 45.71 -40.06
CA VAL A 1166 -0.48 46.89 -40.73
C VAL A 1166 0.65 47.76 -41.29
N SER A 1167 1.40 47.23 -42.25
CA SER A 1167 2.09 48.13 -43.17
C SER A 1167 1.05 48.79 -44.08
N VAL A 1168 0.96 50.11 -43.97
CA VAL A 1168 0.18 51.01 -44.85
C VAL A 1168 0.51 50.80 -46.35
N ASP A 1169 1.58 50.06 -46.63
CA ASP A 1169 2.11 49.72 -47.95
C ASP A 1169 1.31 48.61 -48.68
N ALA A 1170 0.56 47.75 -47.96
CA ALA A 1170 -0.29 46.73 -48.60
C ALA A 1170 -1.57 47.33 -49.19
N LEU A 1171 -2.19 48.30 -48.50
CA LEU A 1171 -3.32 49.09 -49.00
C LEU A 1171 -2.90 50.05 -50.12
N ALA A 1172 -1.69 50.61 -50.06
CA ALA A 1172 -1.14 51.41 -51.16
C ALA A 1172 -0.87 50.57 -52.42
N LYS A 1173 -0.30 49.36 -52.27
CA LYS A 1173 -0.10 48.42 -53.39
C LYS A 1173 -1.41 47.89 -53.98
N TYR A 1174 -2.42 47.62 -53.14
CA TYR A 1174 -3.75 47.24 -53.61
C TYR A 1174 -4.46 48.40 -54.33
N ALA A 1175 -4.29 49.63 -53.85
CA ALA A 1175 -4.81 50.84 -54.50
C ALA A 1175 -4.09 51.15 -55.83
N GLU A 1176 -2.78 50.94 -55.93
CA GLU A 1176 -2.01 51.10 -57.18
C GLU A 1176 -2.36 50.01 -58.20
N GLN A 1177 -2.55 48.75 -57.77
CA GLN A 1177 -2.97 47.66 -58.66
C GLN A 1177 -4.40 47.87 -59.20
N HIS A 1178 -5.34 48.32 -58.37
CA HIS A 1178 -6.70 48.66 -58.84
C HIS A 1178 -6.75 49.96 -59.68
N SER A 1179 -5.82 50.89 -59.48
CA SER A 1179 -5.69 52.10 -60.32
C SER A 1179 -5.08 51.79 -61.70
N ALA A 1180 -4.30 50.72 -61.82
CA ALA A 1180 -3.75 50.24 -63.09
C ALA A 1180 -4.81 49.47 -63.91
N ASP A 1181 -5.59 48.59 -63.28
CA ASP A 1181 -6.65 47.82 -63.95
C ASP A 1181 -7.84 48.69 -64.42
N GLY A 1182 -8.03 49.87 -63.83
CA GLY A 1182 -9.01 50.87 -64.27
C GLY A 1182 -8.58 51.67 -65.51
N LYS A 1183 -7.29 51.72 -65.84
CA LYS A 1183 -6.77 52.46 -67.01
C LYS A 1183 -6.68 51.61 -68.27
N ASP A 1184 -6.50 50.29 -68.17
CA ASP A 1184 -6.51 49.38 -69.32
C ASP A 1184 -7.93 49.06 -69.84
N LYS A 1185 -8.98 49.27 -69.02
CA LYS A 1185 -10.39 49.23 -69.48
C LYS A 1185 -10.88 50.53 -70.14
N ALA A 1186 -10.17 51.65 -69.97
CA ALA A 1186 -10.50 52.92 -70.64
C ALA A 1186 -9.76 53.12 -71.98
N ALA A 1187 -8.70 52.34 -72.26
CA ALA A 1187 -7.95 52.39 -73.52
C ALA A 1187 -8.46 51.42 -74.60
N SER A 1188 -9.33 50.45 -74.27
CA SER A 1188 -9.91 49.49 -75.23
C SER A 1188 -11.31 49.86 -75.76
N SER A 1189 -11.90 50.97 -75.30
CA SER A 1189 -13.24 51.42 -75.73
C SER A 1189 -13.25 52.63 -76.68
N SER A 1190 -12.12 53.00 -77.30
CA SER A 1190 -12.04 54.14 -78.23
C SER A 1190 -11.53 53.82 -79.63
N SER A 1191 -11.58 52.56 -80.08
CA SER A 1191 -11.17 52.20 -81.44
C SER A 1191 -12.00 51.07 -82.04
N THR A 1192 -13.28 51.29 -82.31
CA THR A 1192 -14.05 50.66 -83.42
C THR A 1192 -15.51 51.17 -83.48
N GLU A 1193 -15.69 52.45 -83.76
CA GLU A 1193 -16.80 52.89 -84.61
C GLU A 1193 -16.17 53.34 -85.93
N ASP A 1194 -16.02 52.42 -86.87
CA ASP A 1194 -15.98 52.74 -88.30
C ASP A 1194 -16.24 51.48 -89.14
N ASN A 1195 -17.21 51.63 -90.05
CA ASN A 1195 -17.53 50.78 -91.20
C ASN A 1195 -18.41 49.52 -91.03
N ALA A 1196 -19.72 49.78 -90.98
CA ALA A 1196 -20.68 49.47 -92.07
C ALA A 1196 -20.34 48.32 -93.06
N LYS A 1197 -21.04 47.18 -92.92
CA LYS A 1197 -22.11 46.72 -93.84
C LYS A 1197 -22.75 45.43 -93.33
#